data_AF-A0A7T8GQZ9-F1
#
_entry.id   AF-A0A7T8GQZ9-F1
#
_cell.length_a   1.000
_cell.length_b   1.000
_cell.length_c   1.000
_cell.angle_alpha   90.00
_cell.angle_beta   90.00
_cell.angle_gamma   90.00
#
_symmetry.space_group_name_H-M   'P 1'
#
loop_
_entity.id
_entity.type
_entity.pdbx_description
1 polymer ?
#
loop_
_entity_poly.entity_id
_entity_poly.type
_entity_poly.pdbx_seq_one_letter_code
_entity_poly.pdbx_strand_id
1 'polypeptide(L)'
;RTHIRGNAVSSLPSAFYCLFRSLLAVAVLFGFAFGGLTGGETHSKHTQDILFSIFCSLLLIISYHLSRSSSDPTVLLGIIKRQLLMNDIYAEGTNEAAEGEDEPSNGEDSEEDKSESAAHIDPLPKKLADTVTARLLSDAILCTFSAIVFLLLHVSGVFQTLQPDLSYVLWGTALLLGLLSHYLLPQLRKQLPWLCFAHPGLESYEYRHFEVSQPAQVMWFEKIYLWLKVLERNILYPLIFISGLTSDIELIKEVMPSHWGALLLVICGLKAFRSAYSDPSRQYLVLLLTLLFFQYVPPDPSSSSLLLSFIHPSRPFILSHFLMGILFSKLFEFYLKVQFVITYIAPWQITWGSAFHAFAQPFSVPHSAMLFLQAGISSLLSTPLNPILGSAIFITSYVRPVKFWERNYNTKRVDISNTRLSSYLERNPGLDDNNLNSIFYEHLTRSMQESLCGDLALGRWGTVNQGDCFVLASDYLNCLVHIIELGNGLVSFQVRGLEFRGTYCQQREVAAISEGVEEDVGCCCCEPGHWPHMLSVNAAFSQRWLAWEVSSTKYILEGYSISDNSAISILQVFDLRKVLISYYVKSIIFYTLRSPKLEEWLENPTICEALSSKADKNFIDLDPLFNVNIDEDYDFRVSGITRMSFCYVYYDWIAYCAQMRDPPTLSHGKESKIPAGRRALGAASHNFLTSVEFFLYGLHALFKGDFRITSVNDEW
;
A
#
# COMPACT_ATOMS: atom_id res chain seq x y z
N ARG A 1 -21.77 -6.71 2.32
CA ARG A 1 -20.82 -7.31 3.32
C ARG A 1 -20.42 -6.37 4.46
N THR A 2 -20.65 -5.06 4.31
CA THR A 2 -20.23 -3.99 5.23
C THR A 2 -21.33 -3.54 6.22
N HIS A 3 -22.54 -4.10 6.14
CA HIS A 3 -23.70 -3.54 6.86
C HIS A 3 -23.66 -3.74 8.37
N ILE A 4 -23.16 -4.88 8.87
CA ILE A 4 -22.99 -5.14 10.32
C ILE A 4 -21.51 -5.11 10.74
N ARG A 5 -20.58 -5.47 9.84
CA ARG A 5 -19.14 -5.65 10.15
C ARG A 5 -18.28 -4.39 9.93
N GLY A 6 -18.84 -3.40 9.21
CA GLY A 6 -18.29 -2.07 8.90
C GLY A 6 -17.06 -2.00 7.99
N ASN A 7 -16.04 -2.86 8.16
CA ASN A 7 -14.89 -2.96 7.23
C ASN A 7 -14.87 -4.32 6.54
N ALA A 8 -14.20 -4.40 5.37
CA ALA A 8 -13.88 -5.65 4.71
C ALA A 8 -13.05 -6.56 5.62
N VAL A 9 -13.25 -7.86 5.46
CA VAL A 9 -12.67 -8.88 6.33
C VAL A 9 -11.74 -9.75 5.50
N SER A 10 -10.54 -10.00 6.02
CA SER A 10 -9.47 -10.75 5.35
C SER A 10 -9.66 -12.27 5.38
N SER A 11 -10.33 -12.81 6.41
CA SER A 11 -10.45 -14.26 6.67
C SER A 11 -11.73 -14.62 7.44
N LEU A 12 -12.05 -15.91 7.56
CA LEU A 12 -13.20 -16.35 8.35
C LEU A 12 -13.04 -16.05 9.86
N PRO A 13 -11.87 -16.31 10.51
CA PRO A 13 -11.66 -15.96 11.92
C PRO A 13 -11.74 -14.46 12.19
N SER A 14 -11.17 -13.62 11.32
CA SER A 14 -11.30 -12.17 11.43
C SER A 14 -12.76 -11.72 11.30
N ALA A 15 -13.60 -12.47 10.57
CA ALA A 15 -15.03 -12.18 10.46
C ALA A 15 -15.78 -12.37 11.78
N PHE A 16 -15.47 -13.45 12.50
CA PHE A 16 -16.02 -13.73 13.83
C PHE A 16 -15.55 -12.70 14.84
N TYR A 17 -14.26 -12.38 14.84
CA TYR A 17 -13.69 -11.32 15.68
C TYR A 17 -14.37 -9.96 15.44
N CYS A 18 -14.53 -9.57 14.17
CA CYS A 18 -15.19 -8.31 13.80
C CYS A 18 -16.66 -8.24 14.23
N LEU A 19 -17.37 -9.37 14.22
CA LEU A 19 -18.75 -9.46 14.67
C LEU A 19 -18.83 -9.38 16.20
N PHE A 20 -17.97 -10.11 16.90
CA PHE A 20 -17.88 -10.08 18.36
C PHE A 20 -17.61 -8.68 18.90
N ARG A 21 -16.59 -7.97 18.38
CA ARG A 21 -16.28 -6.59 18.80
C ARG A 21 -17.45 -5.63 18.58
N SER A 22 -18.22 -5.82 17.49
CA SER A 22 -19.35 -4.96 17.16
C SER A 22 -20.54 -5.23 18.08
N LEU A 23 -20.79 -6.50 18.43
CA LEU A 23 -21.81 -6.86 19.42
C LEU A 23 -21.46 -6.35 20.82
N LEU A 24 -20.19 -6.45 21.22
CA LEU A 24 -19.70 -5.90 22.48
C LEU A 24 -19.95 -4.39 22.56
N ALA A 25 -19.61 -3.65 21.49
CA ALA A 25 -19.87 -2.21 21.40
C ALA A 25 -21.36 -1.87 21.53
N VAL A 26 -22.23 -2.62 20.84
CA VAL A 26 -23.69 -2.44 20.94
C VAL A 26 -24.17 -2.70 22.37
N ALA A 27 -23.70 -3.76 23.02
CA ALA A 27 -24.09 -4.09 24.39
C ALA A 27 -23.71 -3.00 25.40
N VAL A 28 -22.48 -2.46 25.31
CA VAL A 28 -22.01 -1.37 26.17
C VAL A 28 -22.85 -0.11 25.96
N LEU A 29 -23.11 0.26 24.70
CA LEU A 29 -23.86 1.46 24.34
C LEU A 29 -25.35 1.36 24.67
N PHE A 30 -25.92 0.15 24.60
CA PHE A 30 -27.33 -0.11 24.88
C PHE A 30 -27.73 0.32 26.29
N GLY A 31 -26.89 0.07 27.31
CA GLY A 31 -27.18 0.46 28.68
C GLY A 31 -27.39 1.96 28.87
N PHE A 32 -26.49 2.77 28.29
CA PHE A 32 -26.59 4.24 28.35
C PHE A 32 -27.75 4.78 27.51
N ALA A 33 -27.97 4.23 26.31
CA ALA A 33 -29.10 4.61 25.46
C ALA A 33 -30.45 4.28 26.14
N PHE A 34 -30.57 3.11 26.74
CA PHE A 34 -31.78 2.69 27.47
C PHE A 34 -32.06 3.62 28.66
N GLY A 35 -31.03 3.99 29.43
CA GLY A 35 -31.16 4.93 30.54
C GLY A 35 -31.58 6.35 30.12
N GLY A 36 -31.20 6.81 28.92
CA GLY A 36 -31.68 8.07 28.35
C GLY A 36 -33.13 8.03 27.84
N LEU A 37 -33.65 6.83 27.54
CA LEU A 37 -34.98 6.59 26.97
C LEU A 37 -36.05 6.15 27.98
N THR A 38 -35.68 5.66 29.16
CA THR A 38 -36.63 5.26 30.22
C THR A 38 -37.16 6.50 30.95
N GLY A 39 -38.01 7.25 30.26
CA GLY A 39 -38.64 8.46 30.76
C GLY A 39 -40.00 8.20 31.41
N GLY A 40 -40.07 8.17 32.75
CA GLY A 40 -41.35 8.28 33.46
C GLY A 40 -41.39 7.73 34.88
N GLU A 41 -40.78 6.57 35.16
CA GLU A 41 -41.08 5.82 36.39
C GLU A 41 -39.91 5.70 37.40
N THR A 42 -38.66 5.99 37.01
CA THR A 42 -37.47 5.65 37.83
C THR A 42 -36.40 6.74 38.03
N HIS A 43 -36.29 7.75 37.15
CA HIS A 43 -35.21 8.77 37.21
C HIS A 43 -35.67 10.21 36.90
N SER A 44 -34.93 11.20 37.41
CA SER A 44 -35.12 12.64 37.12
C SER A 44 -34.76 12.98 35.66
N LYS A 45 -35.45 13.96 35.06
CA LYS A 45 -35.18 14.44 33.69
C LYS A 45 -33.71 14.83 33.46
N HIS A 46 -33.11 15.52 34.44
CA HIS A 46 -31.70 15.91 34.38
C HIS A 46 -30.74 14.70 34.31
N THR A 47 -31.06 13.61 35.01
CA THR A 47 -30.26 12.37 34.95
C THR A 47 -30.36 11.71 33.57
N GLN A 48 -31.51 11.78 32.91
CA GLN A 48 -31.72 11.21 31.58
C GLN A 48 -30.93 11.97 30.52
N ASP A 49 -30.95 13.31 30.57
CA ASP A 49 -30.21 14.16 29.64
C ASP A 49 -28.70 13.92 29.76
N ILE A 50 -28.19 13.71 30.99
CA ILE A 50 -26.79 13.34 31.23
C ILE A 50 -26.48 11.95 30.67
N LEU A 51 -27.29 10.93 30.95
CA LEU A 51 -27.06 9.57 30.45
C LEU A 51 -27.07 9.52 28.92
N PHE A 52 -27.96 10.28 28.29
CA PHE A 52 -28.02 10.40 26.83
C PHE A 52 -26.80 11.15 26.27
N SER A 53 -26.34 12.20 26.95
CA SER A 53 -25.10 12.92 26.59
C SER A 53 -23.88 12.00 26.66
N ILE A 54 -23.80 11.15 27.70
CA ILE A 54 -22.75 10.13 27.84
C ILE A 54 -22.84 9.11 26.70
N PHE A 55 -24.06 8.67 26.34
CA PHE A 55 -24.27 7.78 25.20
C PHE A 55 -23.75 8.39 23.89
N CYS A 56 -24.10 9.64 23.56
CA CYS A 56 -23.63 10.29 22.33
C CYS A 56 -22.10 10.41 22.28
N SER A 57 -21.47 10.76 23.42
CA SER A 57 -20.02 10.85 23.52
C SER A 57 -19.33 9.49 23.36
N LEU A 58 -19.80 8.45 24.08
CA LEU A 58 -19.30 7.08 23.94
C LEU A 58 -19.51 6.50 22.54
N LEU A 59 -20.65 6.78 21.92
CA LEU A 59 -20.98 6.33 20.56
C LEU A 59 -19.95 6.84 19.55
N LEU A 60 -19.59 8.13 19.64
CA LEU A 60 -18.59 8.76 18.79
C LEU A 60 -17.22 8.10 18.95
N ILE A 61 -16.77 7.93 20.19
CA ILE A 61 -15.44 7.40 20.52
C ILE A 61 -15.30 5.93 20.13
N ILE A 62 -16.30 5.11 20.49
CA ILE A 62 -16.30 3.68 20.16
C ILE A 62 -16.33 3.51 18.64
N SER A 63 -17.12 4.33 17.92
CA SER A 63 -17.12 4.32 16.46
C SER A 63 -15.77 4.74 15.86
N TYR A 64 -15.13 5.77 16.41
CA TYR A 64 -13.81 6.22 16.00
C TYR A 64 -12.78 5.11 16.17
N HIS A 65 -12.69 4.52 17.36
CA HIS A 65 -11.74 3.44 17.65
C HIS A 65 -12.01 2.19 16.79
N LEU A 66 -13.26 1.77 16.65
CA LEU A 66 -13.62 0.64 15.79
C LEU A 66 -13.28 0.87 14.32
N SER A 67 -13.41 2.10 13.82
CA SER A 67 -13.03 2.45 12.44
C SER A 67 -11.52 2.37 12.17
N ARG A 68 -10.71 2.49 13.24
CA ARG A 68 -9.25 2.39 13.22
C ARG A 68 -8.74 0.98 13.48
N SER A 69 -9.49 0.16 14.20
CA SER A 69 -9.06 -1.21 14.54
C SER A 69 -9.05 -2.14 13.32
N SER A 70 -7.93 -2.86 13.13
CA SER A 70 -7.75 -3.85 12.05
C SER A 70 -8.73 -5.01 12.17
N SER A 71 -9.05 -5.65 11.05
CA SER A 71 -9.83 -6.89 11.04
C SER A 71 -9.04 -8.10 11.57
N ASP A 72 -7.72 -8.11 11.40
CA ASP A 72 -6.85 -9.18 11.89
C ASP A 72 -6.42 -8.95 13.36
N PRO A 73 -6.76 -9.86 14.29
CA PRO A 73 -6.38 -9.74 15.70
C PRO A 73 -4.95 -10.17 16.01
N THR A 74 -4.23 -10.83 15.08
CA THR A 74 -2.90 -11.42 15.33
C THR A 74 -1.89 -10.43 15.91
N VAL A 75 -1.79 -9.23 15.31
CA VAL A 75 -0.87 -8.18 15.75
C VAL A 75 -1.22 -7.65 17.13
N LEU A 76 -2.51 -7.40 17.38
CA LEU A 76 -2.98 -6.91 18.68
C LEU A 76 -2.78 -7.96 19.77
N LEU A 77 -3.11 -9.22 19.49
CA LEU A 77 -2.87 -10.34 20.40
C LEU A 77 -1.39 -10.56 20.64
N GLY A 78 -0.53 -10.38 19.63
CA GLY A 78 0.92 -10.42 19.79
C GLY A 78 1.45 -9.33 20.72
N ILE A 79 0.92 -8.10 20.63
CA ILE A 79 1.25 -7.00 21.54
C ILE A 79 0.74 -7.29 22.95
N ILE A 80 -0.51 -7.77 23.09
CA ILE A 80 -1.09 -8.15 24.39
C ILE A 80 -0.28 -9.28 25.02
N LYS A 81 0.06 -10.32 24.24
CA LYS A 81 0.92 -11.43 24.68
C LYS A 81 2.27 -10.89 25.14
N ARG A 82 2.90 -10.02 24.35
CA ARG A 82 4.17 -9.39 24.73
C ARG A 82 4.02 -8.55 26.01
N GLN A 83 2.99 -7.71 26.16
CA GLN A 83 2.85 -6.86 27.34
C GLN A 83 2.43 -7.63 28.60
N LEU A 84 1.62 -8.69 28.46
CA LEU A 84 1.18 -9.52 29.59
C LEU A 84 2.20 -10.58 29.98
N LEU A 85 2.84 -11.27 29.03
CA LEU A 85 3.87 -12.28 29.32
C LEU A 85 5.27 -11.69 29.57
N MET A 86 5.59 -10.48 29.12
CA MET A 86 6.90 -9.87 29.38
C MET A 86 7.05 -9.30 30.79
N ASN A 87 6.02 -9.41 31.64
CA ASN A 87 6.19 -9.28 33.09
C ASN A 87 6.81 -10.53 33.73
N ASP A 88 6.73 -11.70 33.11
CA ASP A 88 7.31 -12.95 33.64
C ASP A 88 8.66 -13.30 33.01
N ILE A 89 8.98 -12.81 31.80
CA ILE A 89 10.15 -13.27 31.02
C ILE A 89 11.41 -12.40 31.17
N TYR A 90 11.37 -11.30 31.94
CA TYR A 90 12.63 -10.65 32.37
C TYR A 90 13.39 -11.46 33.44
N ALA A 91 12.82 -12.58 33.92
CA ALA A 91 13.50 -13.52 34.83
C ALA A 91 14.20 -14.69 34.11
N GLU A 92 13.86 -15.01 32.86
CA GLU A 92 14.48 -16.11 32.11
C GLU A 92 14.89 -15.66 30.71
N GLY A 93 16.09 -15.09 30.65
CA GLY A 93 16.76 -14.87 29.38
C GLY A 93 17.03 -16.19 28.65
N THR A 94 17.02 -16.08 27.32
CA THR A 94 17.77 -16.89 26.34
C THR A 94 17.16 -18.10 25.62
N ASN A 95 16.04 -18.75 25.98
CA ASN A 95 15.76 -20.07 25.36
C ASN A 95 14.36 -20.43 24.83
N GLU A 96 13.44 -19.50 24.57
CA GLU A 96 12.11 -19.90 24.04
C GLU A 96 11.67 -19.10 22.80
N ALA A 97 12.19 -19.51 21.65
CA ALA A 97 11.59 -19.24 20.34
C ALA A 97 11.74 -20.46 19.42
N ALA A 98 11.23 -21.61 19.85
CA ALA A 98 11.06 -22.78 19.00
C ALA A 98 9.99 -23.71 19.61
N GLU A 99 8.72 -23.45 19.34
CA GLU A 99 7.69 -24.50 19.42
C GLU A 99 6.77 -24.42 18.21
N GLY A 100 6.78 -25.53 17.44
CA GLY A 100 6.04 -25.75 16.21
C GLY A 100 6.46 -27.06 15.51
N GLU A 101 6.24 -28.18 16.19
CA GLU A 101 5.96 -29.57 15.75
C GLU A 101 6.86 -30.32 14.70
N ASP A 102 7.45 -31.43 15.21
CA ASP A 102 7.69 -32.79 14.68
C ASP A 102 8.60 -33.11 13.46
N GLU A 103 9.83 -33.61 13.71
CA GLU A 103 10.22 -35.05 13.62
C GLU A 103 11.73 -35.26 13.95
N PRO A 104 12.17 -36.45 14.40
CA PRO A 104 13.54 -36.68 14.91
C PRO A 104 14.49 -37.18 13.81
N SER A 105 15.68 -36.59 13.69
CA SER A 105 16.81 -37.28 13.09
C SER A 105 18.13 -36.89 13.75
N ASN A 106 18.86 -37.93 14.14
CA ASN A 106 20.17 -37.91 14.81
C ASN A 106 21.25 -37.29 13.93
N GLY A 107 22.25 -36.65 14.57
CA GLY A 107 23.54 -36.38 13.96
C GLY A 107 24.17 -35.11 14.50
N GLU A 108 25.18 -35.27 15.34
CA GLU A 108 26.09 -34.24 15.85
C GLU A 108 26.73 -33.47 14.69
N ASP A 109 26.65 -32.13 14.71
CA ASP A 109 27.49 -31.13 14.02
C ASP A 109 26.64 -29.86 13.77
N SER A 110 26.52 -28.95 14.76
CA SER A 110 25.93 -27.60 14.55
C SER A 110 26.17 -26.64 15.73
N GLU A 111 27.42 -26.27 15.97
CA GLU A 111 27.74 -25.07 16.77
C GLU A 111 28.14 -23.85 15.91
N GLU A 112 28.44 -24.01 14.62
CA GLU A 112 28.83 -22.89 13.74
C GLU A 112 27.65 -22.22 13.00
N ASP A 113 26.50 -22.89 12.85
CA ASP A 113 25.34 -22.35 12.11
C ASP A 113 24.47 -21.35 12.91
N LYS A 114 24.75 -21.16 14.20
CA LYS A 114 23.99 -20.21 15.04
C LYS A 114 24.44 -18.75 14.88
N SER A 115 25.63 -18.48 14.33
CA SER A 115 26.10 -17.11 14.10
C SER A 115 25.60 -16.48 12.79
N GLU A 116 25.27 -17.26 11.76
CA GLU A 116 24.79 -16.72 10.48
C GLU A 116 23.27 -16.44 10.47
N SER A 117 22.48 -17.20 11.23
CA SER A 117 21.03 -17.00 11.34
C SER A 117 20.62 -15.75 12.14
N ALA A 118 21.56 -15.12 12.85
CA ALA A 118 21.34 -13.84 13.54
C ALA A 118 21.38 -12.61 12.61
N ALA A 119 21.88 -12.75 11.37
CA ALA A 119 22.16 -11.62 10.49
C ALA A 119 20.95 -11.08 9.70
N HIS A 120 19.78 -11.74 9.73
CA HIS A 120 18.62 -11.32 8.93
C HIS A 120 17.28 -11.44 9.67
N ILE A 121 17.21 -10.98 10.93
CA ILE A 121 15.92 -10.81 11.60
C ILE A 121 15.15 -9.70 10.87
N ASP A 122 14.03 -10.06 10.25
CA ASP A 122 13.15 -9.10 9.57
C ASP A 122 12.71 -8.01 10.57
N PRO A 123 12.99 -6.71 10.32
CA PRO A 123 12.58 -5.63 11.22
C PRO A 123 11.07 -5.34 11.17
N LEU A 124 10.34 -5.87 10.18
CA LEU A 124 8.92 -5.56 9.94
C LEU A 124 8.00 -5.90 11.12
N PRO A 125 8.08 -7.08 11.78
CA PRO A 125 7.22 -7.39 12.91
C PRO A 125 7.38 -6.41 14.08
N LYS A 126 8.61 -5.94 14.31
CA LYS A 126 8.90 -4.94 15.34
C LYS A 126 8.35 -3.55 14.94
N LYS A 127 8.63 -3.09 13.71
CA LYS A 127 8.05 -1.85 13.18
C LYS A 127 6.52 -1.86 13.24
N LEU A 128 5.88 -2.98 12.92
CA LEU A 128 4.42 -3.14 12.98
C LEU A 128 3.90 -3.07 14.42
N ALA A 129 4.56 -3.73 15.37
CA ALA A 129 4.19 -3.65 16.78
C ALA A 129 4.33 -2.22 17.33
N ASP A 130 5.42 -1.53 16.99
CA ASP A 130 5.71 -0.17 17.44
C ASP A 130 4.69 0.83 16.84
N THR A 131 4.36 0.69 15.56
CA THR A 131 3.35 1.54 14.88
C THR A 131 1.95 1.33 15.44
N VAL A 132 1.52 0.09 15.71
CA VAL A 132 0.22 -0.19 16.35
C VAL A 132 0.19 0.35 17.78
N THR A 133 1.29 0.25 18.53
CA THR A 133 1.37 0.80 19.89
C THR A 133 1.27 2.33 19.89
N ALA A 134 2.04 3.01 19.03
CA ALA A 134 1.98 4.47 18.87
C ALA A 134 0.59 4.93 18.44
N ARG A 135 -0.09 4.16 17.57
CA ARG A 135 -1.46 4.42 17.17
C ARG A 135 -2.45 4.28 18.32
N LEU A 136 -2.39 3.22 19.11
CA LEU A 136 -3.28 3.01 20.25
C LEU A 136 -3.13 4.13 21.29
N LEU A 137 -1.90 4.61 21.52
CA LEU A 137 -1.63 5.76 22.37
C LEU A 137 -2.25 7.05 21.79
N SER A 138 -2.06 7.30 20.49
CA SER A 138 -2.70 8.43 19.81
C SER A 138 -4.23 8.36 19.87
N ASP A 139 -4.80 7.16 19.73
CA ASP A 139 -6.23 6.93 19.83
C ASP A 139 -6.73 7.21 21.24
N ALA A 140 -6.03 6.76 22.29
CA ALA A 140 -6.41 7.05 23.67
C ALA A 140 -6.47 8.56 23.94
N ILE A 141 -5.48 9.33 23.47
CA ILE A 141 -5.44 10.80 23.62
C ILE A 141 -6.59 11.46 22.84
N LEU A 142 -6.77 11.13 21.56
CA LEU A 142 -7.78 11.80 20.75
C LEU A 142 -9.21 11.40 21.14
N CYS A 143 -9.41 10.13 21.51
CA CYS A 143 -10.69 9.63 22.03
C CYS A 143 -11.07 10.34 23.32
N THR A 144 -10.15 10.46 24.29
CA THR A 144 -10.43 11.15 25.57
C THR A 144 -10.70 12.64 25.36
N PHE A 145 -9.92 13.31 24.51
CA PHE A 145 -10.15 14.71 24.16
C PHE A 145 -11.53 14.92 23.49
N SER A 146 -11.84 14.12 22.46
CA SER A 146 -13.11 14.19 21.74
C SER A 146 -14.29 13.83 22.65
N ALA A 147 -14.10 12.89 23.58
CA ALA A 147 -15.10 12.52 24.58
C ALA A 147 -15.56 13.73 25.38
N ILE A 148 -14.59 14.45 25.94
CA ILE A 148 -14.82 15.58 26.82
C ILE A 148 -15.47 16.72 26.03
N VAL A 149 -14.94 17.05 24.86
CA VAL A 149 -15.45 18.15 24.01
C VAL A 149 -16.90 17.90 23.61
N PHE A 150 -17.22 16.73 23.04
CA PHE A 150 -18.58 16.44 22.59
C PHE A 150 -19.56 16.20 23.74
N LEU A 151 -19.09 15.69 24.88
CA LEU A 151 -19.92 15.59 26.08
C LEU A 151 -20.30 16.98 26.60
N LEU A 152 -19.33 17.88 26.76
CA LEU A 152 -19.57 19.26 27.21
C LEU A 152 -20.49 19.99 26.22
N LEU A 153 -20.26 19.80 24.92
CA LEU A 153 -21.05 20.43 23.88
C LEU A 153 -22.51 19.91 23.88
N HIS A 154 -22.74 18.60 24.07
CA HIS A 154 -24.10 18.08 24.17
C HIS A 154 -24.80 18.51 25.47
N VAL A 155 -24.13 18.44 26.62
CA VAL A 155 -24.68 18.85 27.93
C VAL A 155 -25.02 20.34 27.97
N SER A 156 -24.28 21.18 27.22
CA SER A 156 -24.57 22.62 27.13
C SER A 156 -25.92 22.97 26.51
N GLY A 157 -26.62 22.01 25.89
CA GLY A 157 -27.94 22.23 25.29
C GLY A 157 -27.91 23.00 23.96
N VAL A 158 -26.72 23.24 23.38
CA VAL A 158 -26.56 23.95 22.10
C VAL A 158 -27.37 23.31 20.98
N PHE A 159 -27.41 21.97 20.90
CA PHE A 159 -28.21 21.27 19.89
C PHE A 159 -29.72 21.45 20.09
N GLN A 160 -30.21 21.55 21.32
CA GLN A 160 -31.64 21.74 21.59
C GLN A 160 -32.07 23.19 21.30
N THR A 161 -31.21 24.15 21.65
CA THR A 161 -31.53 25.59 21.52
C THR A 161 -31.46 26.12 20.08
N LEU A 162 -30.55 25.61 19.25
CA LEU A 162 -30.36 26.07 17.87
C LEU A 162 -31.09 25.23 16.81
N GLN A 163 -31.87 24.22 17.20
CA GLN A 163 -32.69 23.46 16.27
C GLN A 163 -33.97 24.25 15.90
N PRO A 164 -34.41 24.21 14.62
CA PRO A 164 -33.91 23.40 13.51
C PRO A 164 -32.82 24.05 12.64
N ASP A 165 -32.54 25.34 12.82
CA ASP A 165 -31.65 26.13 11.93
C ASP A 165 -30.22 25.56 11.85
N LEU A 166 -29.68 25.08 12.96
CA LEU A 166 -28.35 24.45 13.00
C LEU A 166 -28.26 23.24 12.06
N SER A 167 -29.30 22.41 12.01
CA SER A 167 -29.30 21.20 11.17
C SER A 167 -29.27 21.56 9.68
N TYR A 168 -30.02 22.58 9.24
CA TYR A 168 -29.97 23.04 7.85
C TYR A 168 -28.61 23.59 7.46
N VAL A 169 -27.97 24.37 8.34
CA VAL A 169 -26.61 24.90 8.11
C VAL A 169 -25.59 23.77 8.04
N LEU A 170 -25.64 22.80 8.95
CA LEU A 170 -24.74 21.64 8.95
C LEU A 170 -24.92 20.77 7.70
N TRP A 171 -26.16 20.54 7.26
CA TRP A 171 -26.42 19.78 6.03
C TRP A 171 -25.91 20.51 4.79
N GLY A 172 -26.22 21.81 4.66
CA GLY A 172 -25.77 22.61 3.52
C GLY A 172 -24.24 22.68 3.43
N THR A 173 -23.57 22.86 4.58
CA THR A 173 -22.10 22.88 4.63
C THR A 173 -21.49 21.51 4.31
N ALA A 174 -22.08 20.40 4.75
CA ALA A 174 -21.60 19.06 4.40
C ALA A 174 -21.79 18.72 2.91
N LEU A 175 -22.90 19.14 2.30
CA LEU A 175 -23.11 18.97 0.88
C LEU A 175 -22.12 19.77 0.04
N LEU A 176 -21.90 21.03 0.41
CA LEU A 176 -20.93 21.90 -0.27
C LEU A 176 -19.50 21.36 -0.14
N LEU A 177 -19.10 21.02 1.09
CA LEU A 177 -17.76 20.52 1.36
C LEU A 177 -17.54 19.17 0.68
N GLY A 178 -18.51 18.25 0.75
CA GLY A 178 -18.44 16.95 0.09
C GLY A 178 -18.37 17.04 -1.44
N LEU A 179 -19.10 17.98 -2.05
CA LEU A 179 -19.01 18.25 -3.49
C LEU A 179 -17.63 18.80 -3.87
N LEU A 180 -17.06 19.70 -3.06
CA LEU A 180 -15.73 20.23 -3.30
C LEU A 180 -14.64 19.15 -3.12
N SER A 181 -14.70 18.39 -2.03
CA SER A 181 -13.66 17.44 -1.64
C SER A 181 -13.73 16.12 -2.41
N HIS A 182 -14.92 15.54 -2.65
CA HIS A 182 -15.04 14.20 -3.24
C HIS A 182 -15.47 14.19 -4.70
N TYR A 183 -16.00 15.30 -5.24
CA TYR A 183 -16.37 15.40 -6.65
C TYR A 183 -15.41 16.31 -7.43
N LEU A 184 -15.33 17.60 -7.08
CA LEU A 184 -14.58 18.57 -7.88
C LEU A 184 -13.06 18.32 -7.85
N LEU A 185 -12.47 18.25 -6.65
CA LEU A 185 -11.01 18.14 -6.49
C LEU A 185 -10.45 16.83 -7.08
N PRO A 186 -11.06 15.65 -6.86
CA PRO A 186 -10.61 14.41 -7.50
C PRO A 186 -10.74 14.46 -9.01
N GLN A 187 -11.82 15.03 -9.57
CA GLN A 187 -12.00 15.14 -11.03
C GLN A 187 -10.95 16.04 -11.67
N LEU A 188 -10.58 17.16 -11.02
CA LEU A 188 -9.53 18.06 -11.51
C LEU A 188 -8.14 17.41 -11.46
N ARG A 189 -7.94 16.42 -10.58
CA ARG A 189 -6.66 15.71 -10.40
C ARG A 189 -6.51 14.49 -11.32
N LYS A 190 -7.62 13.90 -11.77
CA LYS A 190 -7.58 12.77 -12.72
C LYS A 190 -6.79 13.14 -13.97
N GLN A 191 -6.11 12.17 -14.56
CA GLN A 191 -5.37 12.37 -15.81
C GLN A 191 -6.26 12.93 -16.92
N LEU A 192 -7.51 12.43 -17.02
CA LEU A 192 -8.50 12.86 -17.99
C LEU A 192 -9.76 13.41 -17.27
N PRO A 193 -9.78 14.69 -16.86
CA PRO A 193 -10.93 15.28 -16.16
C PRO A 193 -12.23 15.13 -16.97
N TRP A 194 -13.27 14.59 -16.32
CA TRP A 194 -14.57 14.25 -16.95
C TRP A 194 -14.48 13.40 -18.23
N LEU A 195 -13.32 12.80 -18.52
CA LEU A 195 -13.01 12.14 -19.79
C LEU A 195 -13.21 13.05 -21.01
N CYS A 196 -13.07 14.37 -20.84
CA CYS A 196 -13.23 15.36 -21.90
C CYS A 196 -11.98 16.22 -22.10
N PHE A 197 -11.19 16.42 -21.04
CA PHE A 197 -9.93 17.16 -21.09
C PHE A 197 -8.76 16.18 -21.26
N ALA A 198 -7.74 16.61 -22.00
CA ALA A 198 -6.57 15.78 -22.30
C ALA A 198 -5.55 15.73 -21.15
N HIS A 199 -5.53 16.74 -20.28
CA HIS A 199 -4.55 16.86 -19.20
C HIS A 199 -5.24 17.21 -17.87
N PRO A 200 -4.63 16.86 -16.72
CA PRO A 200 -5.17 17.21 -15.41
C PRO A 200 -5.20 18.72 -15.20
N GLY A 201 -6.25 19.22 -14.55
CA GLY A 201 -6.36 20.63 -14.19
C GLY A 201 -5.45 21.02 -13.02
N LEU A 202 -5.15 20.06 -12.13
CA LEU A 202 -4.21 20.19 -11.01
C LEU A 202 -3.00 19.28 -11.26
N GLU A 203 -2.02 19.78 -12.00
CA GLU A 203 -0.77 19.07 -12.29
C GLU A 203 0.05 18.86 -11.00
N SER A 204 0.63 17.66 -10.85
CA SER A 204 1.70 17.43 -9.87
C SER A 204 2.99 18.11 -10.32
N TYR A 205 3.90 18.39 -9.39
CA TYR A 205 5.19 18.99 -9.72
C TYR A 205 5.98 18.12 -10.71
N GLU A 206 5.90 16.80 -10.55
CA GLU A 206 6.66 15.81 -11.30
C GLU A 206 6.04 15.47 -12.66
N TYR A 207 4.89 16.04 -13.00
CA TYR A 207 4.12 15.68 -14.20
C TYR A 207 4.96 15.76 -15.49
N ARG A 208 5.77 16.81 -15.63
CA ARG A 208 6.58 17.09 -16.83
C ARG A 208 8.03 16.59 -16.73
N HIS A 209 8.43 16.02 -15.61
CA HIS A 209 9.79 15.50 -15.43
C HIS A 209 9.92 14.10 -16.05
N PHE A 210 10.93 13.87 -16.88
CA PHE A 210 11.16 12.56 -17.51
C PHE A 210 11.60 11.51 -16.47
N GLU A 211 12.62 11.83 -15.67
CA GLU A 211 13.08 11.03 -14.54
C GLU A 211 13.03 11.86 -13.25
N VAL A 212 12.65 11.22 -12.15
CA VAL A 212 12.51 11.85 -10.84
C VAL A 212 13.51 11.23 -9.87
N SER A 213 14.43 12.02 -9.35
CA SER A 213 15.46 11.55 -8.40
C SER A 213 15.12 11.80 -6.93
N GLN A 214 14.01 12.49 -6.65
CA GLN A 214 13.59 12.90 -5.29
C GLN A 214 12.18 12.39 -4.98
N PRO A 215 11.82 12.20 -3.69
CA PRO A 215 10.46 11.82 -3.33
C PRO A 215 9.45 12.90 -3.75
N ALA A 216 8.23 12.45 -4.08
CA ALA A 216 7.18 13.32 -4.61
C ALA A 216 6.81 14.46 -3.64
N GLN A 217 6.87 15.71 -4.11
CA GLN A 217 6.61 16.89 -3.29
C GLN A 217 5.12 17.00 -2.92
N VAL A 218 4.84 17.47 -1.70
CA VAL A 218 3.46 17.68 -1.25
C VAL A 218 2.93 19.03 -1.73
N MET A 219 1.99 18.99 -2.66
CA MET A 219 1.41 20.17 -3.30
C MET A 219 0.43 20.90 -2.37
N TRP A 220 0.17 22.18 -2.64
CA TRP A 220 -0.73 23.01 -1.82
C TRP A 220 -2.16 22.47 -1.81
N PHE A 221 -2.66 21.95 -2.94
CA PHE A 221 -4.01 21.39 -3.05
C PHE A 221 -4.14 20.05 -2.30
N GLU A 222 -3.07 19.27 -2.17
CA GLU A 222 -3.06 18.04 -1.35
C GLU A 222 -3.18 18.37 0.14
N LYS A 223 -2.51 19.43 0.60
CA LYS A 223 -2.63 19.93 1.97
C LYS A 223 -4.06 20.39 2.25
N ILE A 224 -4.64 21.17 1.33
CA ILE A 224 -6.04 21.61 1.43
C ILE A 224 -6.96 20.41 1.49
N TYR A 225 -6.83 19.44 0.58
CA TYR A 225 -7.64 18.22 0.57
C TYR A 225 -7.56 17.45 1.90
N LEU A 226 -6.36 17.29 2.45
CA LEU A 226 -6.15 16.63 3.74
C LEU A 226 -6.88 17.36 4.88
N TRP A 227 -6.74 18.70 4.96
CA TRP A 227 -7.40 19.51 5.98
C TRP A 227 -8.92 19.49 5.84
N LEU A 228 -9.45 19.56 4.61
CA LEU A 228 -10.89 19.42 4.37
C LEU A 228 -11.40 18.07 4.86
N LYS A 229 -10.69 16.96 4.57
CA LYS A 229 -11.08 15.63 5.06
C LYS A 229 -11.02 15.51 6.58
N VAL A 230 -10.03 16.11 7.23
CA VAL A 230 -9.92 16.15 8.69
C VAL A 230 -11.11 16.90 9.29
N LEU A 231 -11.46 18.06 8.73
CA LEU A 231 -12.60 18.86 9.17
C LEU A 231 -13.94 18.13 8.94
N GLU A 232 -14.11 17.54 7.76
CA GLU A 232 -15.30 16.78 7.38
C GLU A 232 -15.54 15.60 8.34
N ARG A 233 -14.49 14.79 8.56
CA ARG A 233 -14.59 13.54 9.32
C ARG A 233 -14.67 13.73 10.82
N ASN A 234 -13.88 14.65 11.38
CA ASN A 234 -13.73 14.78 12.85
C ASN A 234 -14.65 15.85 13.46
N ILE A 235 -15.16 16.79 12.66
CA ILE A 235 -16.00 17.90 13.16
C ILE A 235 -17.39 17.83 12.53
N LEU A 236 -17.48 17.87 11.20
CA LEU A 236 -18.75 18.09 10.51
C LEU A 236 -19.73 16.91 10.65
N TYR A 237 -19.35 15.70 10.26
CA TYR A 237 -20.23 14.52 10.40
C TYR A 237 -20.59 14.21 11.85
N PRO A 238 -19.66 14.27 12.82
CA PRO A 238 -20.03 14.13 14.22
C PRO A 238 -21.10 15.12 14.69
N LEU A 239 -21.00 16.40 14.32
CA LEU A 239 -22.02 17.39 14.66
C LEU A 239 -23.37 17.08 14.02
N ILE A 240 -23.39 16.63 12.75
CA ILE A 240 -24.63 16.25 12.05
C ILE A 240 -25.32 15.09 12.74
N PHE A 241 -24.59 14.03 13.06
CA PHE A 241 -25.18 12.84 13.67
C PHE A 241 -25.58 13.06 15.13
N ILE A 242 -24.82 13.84 15.91
CA ILE A 242 -25.24 14.20 17.26
C ILE A 242 -26.49 15.08 17.21
N SER A 243 -26.52 16.10 16.35
CA SER A 243 -27.73 16.94 16.17
C SER A 243 -28.95 16.08 15.79
N GLY A 244 -28.77 15.14 14.86
CA GLY A 244 -29.81 14.17 14.48
C GLY A 244 -30.26 13.28 15.64
N LEU A 245 -29.33 12.77 16.46
CA LEU A 245 -29.66 11.94 17.64
C LEU A 245 -30.48 12.74 18.65
N THR A 246 -30.13 14.01 18.86
CA THR A 246 -30.83 14.89 19.79
C THR A 246 -32.24 15.22 19.31
N SER A 247 -32.47 15.43 18.01
CA SER A 247 -33.83 15.64 17.47
C SER A 247 -34.68 14.37 17.49
N ASP A 248 -34.06 13.23 17.18
CA ASP A 248 -34.78 11.96 16.98
C ASP A 248 -35.23 11.32 18.30
N ILE A 249 -34.64 11.70 19.44
CA ILE A 249 -34.93 11.05 20.73
C ILE A 249 -36.39 11.23 21.16
N GLU A 250 -36.97 12.41 20.96
CA GLU A 250 -38.35 12.71 21.35
C GLU A 250 -39.34 11.90 20.50
N LEU A 251 -39.11 11.87 19.19
CA LEU A 251 -39.92 11.08 18.25
C LEU A 251 -39.85 9.58 18.54
N ILE A 252 -38.66 9.07 18.89
CA ILE A 252 -38.48 7.63 19.18
C ILE A 252 -39.15 7.24 20.50
N LYS A 253 -39.16 8.13 21.51
CA LYS A 253 -39.87 7.92 22.79
C LYS A 253 -41.38 7.77 22.58
N GLU A 254 -41.96 8.48 21.62
CA GLU A 254 -43.40 8.42 21.33
C GLU A 254 -43.80 7.21 20.50
N VAL A 255 -42.96 6.79 19.54
CA VAL A 255 -43.32 5.77 18.55
C VAL A 255 -42.97 4.33 19.01
N MET A 256 -41.91 4.14 19.79
CA MET A 256 -41.40 2.81 20.12
C MET A 256 -41.17 2.61 21.63
N PRO A 257 -41.34 1.37 22.14
CA PRO A 257 -40.91 1.03 23.50
C PRO A 257 -39.41 1.33 23.72
N SER A 258 -39.05 1.79 24.92
CA SER A 258 -37.68 2.25 25.25
C SER A 258 -36.58 1.24 24.92
N HIS A 259 -36.84 -0.07 25.02
CA HIS A 259 -35.86 -1.11 24.70
C HIS A 259 -35.58 -1.23 23.19
N TRP A 260 -36.62 -1.24 22.35
CA TRP A 260 -36.45 -1.27 20.89
C TRP A 260 -35.91 0.07 20.36
N GLY A 261 -36.35 1.19 20.93
CA GLY A 261 -35.83 2.52 20.61
C GLY A 261 -34.33 2.65 20.90
N ALA A 262 -33.88 2.14 22.06
CA ALA A 262 -32.46 2.15 22.44
C ALA A 262 -31.61 1.33 21.47
N LEU A 263 -32.06 0.11 21.15
CA LEU A 263 -31.34 -0.76 20.21
C LEU A 263 -31.24 -0.13 18.82
N LEU A 264 -32.33 0.48 18.34
CA LEU A 264 -32.37 1.14 17.04
C LEU A 264 -31.42 2.33 16.96
N LEU A 265 -31.41 3.19 17.99
CA LEU A 265 -30.49 4.33 18.07
C LEU A 265 -29.02 3.88 18.10
N VAL A 266 -28.70 2.85 18.88
CA VAL A 266 -27.33 2.32 18.97
C VAL A 266 -26.87 1.77 17.63
N ILE A 267 -27.67 0.91 16.99
CA ILE A 267 -27.29 0.28 15.71
C ILE A 267 -27.16 1.33 14.59
N CYS A 268 -28.17 2.20 14.44
CA CYS A 268 -28.17 3.20 13.38
C CYS A 268 -27.09 4.25 13.60
N GLY A 269 -26.92 4.72 14.84
CA GLY A 269 -25.85 5.63 15.23
C GLY A 269 -24.47 5.03 14.99
N LEU A 270 -24.21 3.82 15.49
CA LEU A 270 -22.89 3.17 15.35
C LEU A 270 -22.54 2.97 13.87
N LYS A 271 -23.54 2.63 13.04
CA LYS A 271 -23.35 2.50 11.59
C LYS A 271 -23.05 3.85 10.93
N ALA A 272 -23.80 4.91 11.25
CA ALA A 272 -23.62 6.23 10.67
C ALA A 272 -22.22 6.79 10.98
N PHE A 273 -21.83 6.80 12.26
CA PHE A 273 -20.50 7.26 12.68
C PHE A 273 -19.38 6.42 12.07
N ARG A 274 -19.46 5.07 12.13
CA ARG A 274 -18.43 4.22 11.52
C ARG A 274 -18.29 4.48 10.03
N SER A 275 -19.41 4.62 9.32
CA SER A 275 -19.40 4.85 7.87
C SER A 275 -18.75 6.19 7.52
N ALA A 276 -19.01 7.25 8.29
CA ALA A 276 -18.36 8.54 8.10
C ALA A 276 -16.86 8.51 8.40
N TYR A 277 -16.42 7.74 9.39
CA TYR A 277 -14.99 7.58 9.67
C TYR A 277 -14.25 6.72 8.63
N SER A 278 -14.88 5.65 8.12
CA SER A 278 -14.24 4.70 7.20
C SER A 278 -14.32 5.12 5.72
N ASP A 279 -15.46 5.63 5.28
CA ASP A 279 -15.72 5.99 3.88
C ASP A 279 -16.52 7.31 3.81
N PRO A 280 -15.85 8.47 4.01
CA PRO A 280 -16.49 9.78 3.92
C PRO A 280 -16.93 10.11 2.49
N SER A 281 -16.32 9.49 1.47
CA SER A 281 -16.50 9.86 0.06
C SER A 281 -17.94 9.72 -0.44
N ARG A 282 -18.68 8.74 0.11
CA ARG A 282 -20.07 8.48 -0.26
C ARG A 282 -21.08 9.15 0.66
N GLN A 283 -20.66 9.65 1.83
CA GLN A 283 -21.59 10.14 2.85
C GLN A 283 -22.37 11.38 2.40
N TYR A 284 -21.73 12.30 1.66
CA TYR A 284 -22.42 13.49 1.17
C TYR A 284 -23.56 13.16 0.19
N LEU A 285 -23.40 12.12 -0.65
CA LEU A 285 -24.45 11.64 -1.55
C LEU A 285 -25.58 10.94 -0.77
N VAL A 286 -25.23 10.11 0.21
CA VAL A 286 -26.22 9.46 1.08
C VAL A 286 -27.02 10.51 1.84
N LEU A 287 -26.36 11.54 2.38
CA LEU A 287 -26.99 12.68 3.03
C LEU A 287 -27.92 13.43 2.07
N LEU A 288 -27.45 13.78 0.87
CA LEU A 288 -28.26 14.46 -0.15
C LEU A 288 -29.54 13.69 -0.47
N LEU A 289 -29.41 12.39 -0.74
CA LEU A 289 -30.56 11.54 -1.05
C LEU A 289 -31.50 11.40 0.15
N THR A 290 -30.95 11.32 1.37
CA THR A 290 -31.76 11.28 2.60
C THR A 290 -32.61 12.55 2.73
N LEU A 291 -32.02 13.73 2.50
CA LEU A 291 -32.74 15.00 2.55
C LEU A 291 -33.83 15.07 1.48
N LEU A 292 -33.50 14.71 0.23
CA LEU A 292 -34.43 14.76 -0.89
C LEU A 292 -35.63 13.82 -0.72
N PHE A 293 -35.41 12.58 -0.27
CA PHE A 293 -36.48 11.57 -0.17
C PHE A 293 -37.29 11.66 1.13
N PHE A 294 -36.68 12.08 2.25
CA PHE A 294 -37.30 11.95 3.58
C PHE A 294 -37.69 13.28 4.20
N GLN A 295 -37.03 14.38 3.83
CA GLN A 295 -37.16 15.66 4.53
C GLN A 295 -37.84 16.74 3.69
N TYR A 296 -37.76 16.68 2.36
CA TYR A 296 -38.39 17.64 1.45
C TYR A 296 -39.69 17.16 0.78
N VAL A 297 -40.09 15.88 0.90
CA VAL A 297 -41.34 15.35 0.31
C VAL A 297 -42.52 15.60 1.26
N PRO A 298 -43.60 16.31 0.84
CA PRO A 298 -44.76 16.56 1.67
C PRO A 298 -45.58 15.27 1.95
N PRO A 299 -46.31 15.21 3.08
CA PRO A 299 -47.08 14.04 3.48
C PRO A 299 -48.22 13.74 2.51
N ASP A 300 -48.27 12.51 2.00
CA ASP A 300 -49.44 11.98 1.29
C ASP A 300 -50.31 11.15 2.27
N PRO A 301 -51.57 11.54 2.56
CA PRO A 301 -52.38 10.95 3.63
C PRO A 301 -53.07 9.62 3.29
N SER A 302 -52.82 9.02 2.11
CA SER A 302 -53.67 7.94 1.56
C SER A 302 -53.06 6.53 1.52
N SER A 303 -51.79 6.32 1.91
CA SER A 303 -51.11 5.02 1.77
C SER A 303 -51.01 4.22 3.08
N SER A 304 -51.98 3.34 3.33
CA SER A 304 -52.05 2.42 4.48
C SER A 304 -51.24 1.13 4.26
N SER A 305 -49.91 1.23 4.23
CA SER A 305 -49.01 0.07 4.20
C SER A 305 -48.05 0.16 5.39
N LEU A 306 -47.95 -0.89 6.21
CA LEU A 306 -47.16 -0.93 7.45
C LEU A 306 -45.63 -0.75 7.22
N LEU A 307 -45.16 -0.97 5.99
CA LEU A 307 -43.79 -0.71 5.56
C LEU A 307 -43.63 0.73 5.02
N LEU A 308 -44.72 1.31 4.50
CA LEU A 308 -44.82 2.70 4.06
C LEU A 308 -45.26 3.67 5.16
N SER A 309 -45.73 3.21 6.32
CA SER A 309 -45.99 4.05 7.50
C SER A 309 -44.70 4.52 8.16
N PHE A 310 -43.61 3.76 7.96
CA PHE A 310 -42.28 4.27 8.21
C PHE A 310 -41.94 5.44 7.27
N ILE A 311 -42.66 5.65 6.14
CA ILE A 311 -42.67 6.63 5.02
C ILE A 311 -42.70 8.17 5.29
N HIS A 312 -43.19 8.58 6.47
CA HIS A 312 -43.83 9.90 6.64
C HIS A 312 -42.88 11.06 7.06
N PRO A 313 -43.30 12.34 6.97
CA PRO A 313 -42.47 13.54 7.19
C PRO A 313 -42.19 13.90 8.66
N SER A 314 -42.32 12.93 9.55
CA SER A 314 -41.95 13.00 10.98
C SER A 314 -41.05 11.82 11.34
N ARG A 315 -40.06 11.54 10.47
CA ARG A 315 -39.14 10.41 10.63
C ARG A 315 -37.87 10.79 11.38
N PRO A 316 -37.35 9.88 12.20
CA PRO A 316 -36.02 10.04 12.76
C PRO A 316 -34.97 10.07 11.64
N PHE A 317 -34.20 11.15 11.57
CA PHE A 317 -33.15 11.42 10.58
C PHE A 317 -32.12 10.30 10.52
N ILE A 318 -31.79 9.69 11.65
CA ILE A 318 -30.75 8.65 11.72
C ILE A 318 -31.22 7.33 11.12
N LEU A 319 -32.50 7.01 11.28
CA LEU A 319 -33.07 5.81 10.66
C LEU A 319 -33.17 5.99 9.15
N SER A 320 -33.61 7.15 8.68
CA SER A 320 -33.69 7.44 7.25
C SER A 320 -32.30 7.43 6.61
N HIS A 321 -31.30 8.04 7.26
CA HIS A 321 -29.91 8.00 6.81
C HIS A 321 -29.36 6.56 6.75
N PHE A 322 -29.64 5.72 7.76
CA PHE A 322 -29.22 4.33 7.77
C PHE A 322 -29.82 3.52 6.61
N LEU A 323 -31.14 3.63 6.40
CA LEU A 323 -31.84 2.94 5.31
C LEU A 323 -31.34 3.42 3.94
N MET A 324 -31.13 4.73 3.79
CA MET A 324 -30.59 5.30 2.56
C MET A 324 -29.15 4.90 2.29
N GLY A 325 -28.31 4.77 3.32
CA GLY A 325 -26.97 4.23 3.18
C GLY A 325 -26.98 2.80 2.63
N ILE A 326 -27.90 1.95 3.11
CA ILE A 326 -28.09 0.59 2.58
C ILE A 326 -28.56 0.65 1.12
N LEU A 327 -29.64 1.38 0.84
CA LEU A 327 -30.20 1.48 -0.50
C LEU A 327 -29.16 2.00 -1.51
N PHE A 328 -28.46 3.09 -1.17
CA PHE A 328 -27.42 3.68 -2.01
C PHE A 328 -26.31 2.69 -2.32
N SER A 329 -25.78 1.99 -1.31
CA SER A 329 -24.71 1.01 -1.54
C SER A 329 -25.13 -0.11 -2.51
N LYS A 330 -26.40 -0.56 -2.44
CA LYS A 330 -26.94 -1.61 -3.32
C LYS A 330 -27.24 -1.10 -4.72
N LEU A 331 -27.74 0.12 -4.85
CA LEU A 331 -27.92 0.75 -6.15
C LEU A 331 -26.57 1.04 -6.82
N PHE A 332 -25.57 1.44 -6.05
CA PHE A 332 -24.22 1.67 -6.56
C PHE A 332 -23.54 0.37 -7.00
N GLU A 333 -23.60 -0.71 -6.20
CA GLU A 333 -23.14 -2.04 -6.63
C GLU A 333 -23.87 -2.53 -7.90
N PHE A 334 -25.17 -2.25 -8.02
CA PHE A 334 -25.95 -2.60 -9.20
C PHE A 334 -25.51 -1.79 -10.43
N TYR A 335 -25.33 -0.48 -10.27
CA TYR A 335 -24.82 0.40 -11.32
C TYR A 335 -23.47 -0.06 -11.86
N LEU A 336 -22.49 -0.35 -10.98
CA LEU A 336 -21.17 -0.83 -11.39
C LEU A 336 -21.24 -2.16 -12.14
N LYS A 337 -22.11 -3.09 -11.71
CA LYS A 337 -22.30 -4.36 -12.41
C LYS A 337 -22.93 -4.18 -13.78
N VAL A 338 -23.94 -3.32 -13.89
CA VAL A 338 -24.58 -3.01 -15.17
C VAL A 338 -23.59 -2.34 -16.11
N GLN A 339 -22.82 -1.36 -15.62
CA GLN A 339 -21.77 -0.70 -16.38
C GLN A 339 -20.76 -1.72 -16.90
N PHE A 340 -20.25 -2.61 -16.04
CA PHE A 340 -19.33 -3.66 -16.44
C PHE A 340 -19.93 -4.59 -17.51
N VAL A 341 -21.18 -5.04 -17.34
CA VAL A 341 -21.86 -5.92 -18.32
C VAL A 341 -22.03 -5.21 -19.68
N ILE A 342 -22.40 -3.92 -19.68
CA ILE A 342 -22.56 -3.13 -20.90
C ILE A 342 -21.21 -2.91 -21.60
N THR A 343 -20.17 -2.59 -20.83
CA THR A 343 -18.80 -2.43 -21.34
C THR A 343 -18.27 -3.73 -21.92
N TYR A 344 -18.51 -4.86 -21.27
CA TYR A 344 -18.08 -6.19 -21.73
C TYR A 344 -18.81 -6.65 -23.00
N ILE A 345 -20.08 -6.30 -23.16
CA ILE A 345 -20.92 -6.67 -24.32
C ILE A 345 -20.80 -5.63 -25.46
N ALA A 346 -19.87 -4.68 -25.41
CA ALA A 346 -19.72 -3.71 -26.48
C ALA A 346 -19.29 -4.36 -27.81
N PRO A 347 -19.94 -4.08 -28.94
CA PRO A 347 -19.51 -4.63 -30.23
C PRO A 347 -18.18 -4.04 -30.74
N TRP A 348 -17.81 -2.82 -30.34
CA TRP A 348 -16.57 -2.16 -30.76
C TRP A 348 -15.33 -2.48 -29.91
N GLN A 349 -15.51 -3.03 -28.71
CA GLN A 349 -14.38 -3.49 -27.86
C GLN A 349 -13.93 -4.91 -28.20
N ILE A 350 -14.68 -5.62 -29.07
CA ILE A 350 -14.34 -6.97 -29.47
C ILE A 350 -13.28 -6.88 -30.56
N THR A 351 -12.09 -7.31 -30.20
CA THR A 351 -11.12 -7.69 -31.21
C THR A 351 -11.69 -8.90 -31.95
N TRP A 352 -11.97 -8.76 -33.23
CA TRP A 352 -12.55 -9.77 -34.12
C TRP A 352 -11.68 -11.03 -34.33
N GLY A 353 -10.81 -11.37 -33.38
CA GLY A 353 -9.90 -12.51 -33.45
C GLY A 353 -10.52 -13.87 -33.12
N SER A 354 -11.77 -13.93 -32.63
CA SER A 354 -12.45 -15.20 -32.36
C SER A 354 -13.90 -15.16 -32.87
N ALA A 355 -14.19 -16.05 -33.83
CA ALA A 355 -15.51 -16.20 -34.46
C ALA A 355 -16.63 -16.52 -33.44
N PHE A 356 -16.29 -17.11 -32.29
CA PHE A 356 -17.26 -17.43 -31.24
C PHE A 356 -17.91 -16.17 -30.64
N HIS A 357 -17.14 -15.09 -30.41
CA HIS A 357 -17.67 -13.86 -29.83
C HIS A 357 -18.63 -13.13 -30.79
N ALA A 358 -18.37 -13.21 -32.10
CA ALA A 358 -19.24 -12.64 -33.12
C ALA A 358 -20.64 -13.30 -33.16
N PHE A 359 -20.74 -14.59 -32.83
CA PHE A 359 -22.02 -15.31 -32.76
C PHE A 359 -22.69 -15.19 -31.38
N ALA A 360 -21.93 -15.33 -30.28
CA ALA A 360 -22.51 -15.38 -28.93
C ALA A 360 -23.20 -14.07 -28.50
N GLN A 361 -22.76 -12.93 -29.04
CA GLN A 361 -23.21 -11.61 -28.62
C GLN A 361 -24.63 -11.26 -29.11
N PRO A 362 -25.01 -11.45 -30.40
CA PRO A 362 -26.41 -11.32 -30.82
C PRO A 362 -27.37 -12.22 -30.04
N PHE A 363 -26.94 -13.45 -29.69
CA PHE A 363 -27.76 -14.37 -28.89
C PHE A 363 -27.90 -13.93 -27.42
N SER A 364 -27.06 -13.03 -26.91
CA SER A 364 -27.20 -12.49 -25.56
C SER A 364 -28.28 -11.40 -25.44
N VAL A 365 -28.63 -10.72 -26.54
CA VAL A 365 -29.60 -9.61 -26.55
C VAL A 365 -31.01 -10.04 -26.10
N PRO A 366 -31.57 -11.18 -26.56
CA PRO A 366 -32.85 -11.69 -26.04
C PRO A 366 -32.81 -12.02 -24.55
N HIS A 367 -31.64 -12.34 -24.00
CA HIS A 367 -31.43 -12.66 -22.59
C HIS A 367 -31.07 -11.44 -21.73
N SER A 368 -31.07 -10.23 -22.30
CA SER A 368 -30.76 -8.98 -21.58
C SER A 368 -31.60 -8.81 -20.30
N ALA A 369 -32.91 -9.07 -20.35
CA ALA A 369 -33.78 -9.01 -19.17
C ALA A 369 -33.34 -9.97 -18.05
N MET A 370 -32.88 -11.18 -18.42
CA MET A 370 -32.35 -12.15 -17.47
C MET A 370 -31.03 -11.68 -16.87
N LEU A 371 -30.14 -11.08 -17.66
CA LEU A 371 -28.86 -10.52 -17.19
C LEU A 371 -29.09 -9.36 -16.22
N PHE A 372 -30.03 -8.46 -16.49
CA PHE A 372 -30.40 -7.39 -15.57
C PHE A 372 -31.00 -7.91 -14.26
N LEU A 373 -31.88 -8.91 -14.34
CA LEU A 373 -32.44 -9.56 -13.16
C LEU A 373 -31.34 -10.23 -12.32
N GLN A 374 -30.43 -10.95 -12.97
CA GLN A 374 -29.28 -11.59 -12.32
C GLN A 374 -28.34 -10.55 -11.69
N ALA A 375 -28.06 -9.44 -12.37
CA ALA A 375 -27.28 -8.33 -11.83
C ALA A 375 -27.98 -7.72 -10.60
N GLY A 376 -29.30 -7.59 -10.63
CA GLY A 376 -30.13 -7.12 -9.51
C GLY A 376 -30.05 -8.05 -8.29
N ILE A 377 -30.33 -9.34 -8.49
CA ILE A 377 -30.21 -10.38 -7.43
C ILE A 377 -28.77 -10.43 -6.89
N SER A 378 -27.80 -10.34 -7.79
CA SER A 378 -26.38 -10.35 -7.44
C SER A 378 -25.99 -9.13 -6.60
N SER A 379 -26.49 -7.93 -6.91
CA SER A 379 -26.27 -6.73 -6.10
C SER A 379 -26.93 -6.86 -4.73
N LEU A 380 -28.17 -7.35 -4.67
CA LEU A 380 -28.88 -7.57 -3.40
C LEU A 380 -28.09 -8.49 -2.47
N LEU A 381 -27.56 -9.59 -2.99
CA LEU A 381 -26.74 -10.54 -2.23
C LEU A 381 -25.25 -10.15 -2.12
N SER A 382 -24.81 -9.09 -2.80
CA SER A 382 -23.38 -8.75 -2.99
C SER A 382 -22.53 -9.95 -3.44
N THR A 383 -23.05 -10.75 -4.38
CA THR A 383 -22.30 -11.84 -5.03
C THR A 383 -21.54 -11.31 -6.25
N PRO A 384 -20.42 -11.94 -6.67
CA PRO A 384 -19.78 -11.61 -7.94
C PRO A 384 -20.51 -12.25 -9.14
N LEU A 385 -20.42 -11.61 -10.31
CA LEU A 385 -20.88 -12.16 -11.58
C LEU A 385 -19.70 -12.86 -12.27
N ASN A 386 -19.90 -14.09 -12.71
CA ASN A 386 -18.91 -14.84 -13.47
C ASN A 386 -19.41 -15.00 -14.92
N PRO A 387 -18.60 -14.68 -15.96
CA PRO A 387 -18.93 -15.03 -17.33
C PRO A 387 -18.83 -16.54 -17.53
N ILE A 388 -19.80 -17.15 -18.21
CA ILE A 388 -19.74 -18.57 -18.57
C ILE A 388 -18.78 -18.72 -19.74
N LEU A 389 -17.69 -19.48 -19.61
CA LEU A 389 -16.75 -19.78 -20.72
C LEU A 389 -16.19 -18.51 -21.41
N GLY A 390 -16.12 -17.38 -20.70
CA GLY A 390 -15.73 -16.09 -21.31
C GLY A 390 -16.77 -15.50 -22.27
N SER A 391 -17.99 -16.02 -22.30
CA SER A 391 -19.09 -15.52 -23.16
C SER A 391 -19.83 -14.31 -22.56
N ALA A 392 -20.76 -13.75 -23.34
CA ALA A 392 -21.63 -12.62 -22.95
C ALA A 392 -22.73 -12.98 -21.93
N ILE A 393 -22.81 -14.24 -21.46
CA ILE A 393 -23.78 -14.69 -20.47
C ILE A 393 -23.11 -14.79 -19.10
N PHE A 394 -23.70 -14.13 -18.10
CA PHE A 394 -23.19 -14.12 -16.73
C PHE A 394 -24.03 -15.03 -15.80
N ILE A 395 -23.37 -15.66 -14.83
CA ILE A 395 -24.02 -16.39 -13.72
C ILE A 395 -23.61 -15.76 -12.39
N THR A 396 -24.55 -15.73 -11.45
CA THR A 396 -24.27 -15.32 -10.07
C THR A 396 -23.42 -16.38 -9.36
N SER A 397 -22.23 -15.98 -8.92
CA SER A 397 -21.32 -16.85 -8.16
C SER A 397 -21.66 -16.84 -6.66
N TYR A 398 -20.96 -17.67 -5.89
CA TYR A 398 -21.03 -17.65 -4.42
C TYR A 398 -20.30 -16.43 -3.84
N VAL A 399 -20.65 -16.07 -2.61
CA VAL A 399 -20.08 -14.95 -1.86
C VAL A 399 -18.61 -15.26 -1.50
N ARG A 400 -17.63 -14.76 -2.26
CA ARG A 400 -16.17 -14.90 -1.99
C ARG A 400 -15.56 -13.76 -1.17
N PRO A 401 -14.71 -13.97 -0.15
CA PRO A 401 -14.00 -12.90 0.57
C PRO A 401 -13.32 -11.88 -0.35
N VAL A 402 -13.10 -10.66 0.16
CA VAL A 402 -12.40 -9.61 -0.62
C VAL A 402 -10.94 -10.02 -0.83
N LYS A 403 -10.26 -10.52 0.21
CA LYS A 403 -8.91 -11.07 0.06
C LYS A 403 -8.93 -12.24 -0.94
N PHE A 404 -8.02 -12.21 -1.93
CA PHE A 404 -7.84 -13.34 -2.82
C PHE A 404 -7.30 -14.55 -2.06
N TRP A 405 -7.72 -15.75 -2.47
CA TRP A 405 -7.15 -17.00 -1.97
C TRP A 405 -5.68 -17.06 -2.40
N GLU A 406 -4.78 -16.94 -1.43
CA GLU A 406 -3.37 -17.23 -1.61
C GLU A 406 -3.21 -18.73 -1.45
N ARG A 407 -2.67 -19.37 -2.49
CA ARG A 407 -1.96 -20.62 -2.27
C ARG A 407 -0.61 -20.18 -1.71
N ASN A 408 -0.24 -20.67 -0.53
CA ASN A 408 1.03 -20.34 0.11
C ASN A 408 2.17 -20.89 -0.73
N TYR A 409 2.53 -20.19 -1.80
CA TYR A 409 3.80 -20.39 -2.48
C TYR A 409 4.83 -19.76 -1.57
N ASN A 410 5.41 -20.56 -0.69
CA ASN A 410 6.60 -20.15 0.03
C ASN A 410 7.69 -20.02 -1.03
N THR A 411 7.87 -18.83 -1.60
CA THR A 411 8.98 -18.54 -2.50
C THR A 411 10.22 -18.44 -1.63
N LYS A 412 10.70 -19.60 -1.15
CA LYS A 412 12.05 -19.68 -0.60
C LYS A 412 12.98 -19.26 -1.73
N ARG A 413 13.84 -18.29 -1.46
CA ARG A 413 14.96 -17.95 -2.33
C ARG A 413 15.62 -19.27 -2.72
N VAL A 414 15.77 -19.49 -4.01
CA VAL A 414 16.47 -20.67 -4.49
C VAL A 414 17.94 -20.42 -4.19
N ASP A 415 18.41 -20.91 -3.05
CA ASP A 415 19.82 -20.87 -2.68
C ASP A 415 20.56 -21.86 -3.56
N ILE A 416 21.24 -21.28 -4.54
CA ILE A 416 22.05 -21.92 -5.58
C ILE A 416 23.16 -22.81 -4.96
N SER A 417 23.53 -22.59 -3.69
CA SER A 417 24.45 -23.43 -2.91
C SER A 417 23.87 -24.79 -2.52
N ASN A 418 22.54 -24.90 -2.38
CA ASN A 418 21.84 -26.11 -1.96
C ASN A 418 20.98 -26.75 -3.07
N THR A 419 21.04 -26.22 -4.30
CA THR A 419 20.31 -26.78 -5.44
C THR A 419 21.04 -27.96 -6.07
N ARG A 420 20.34 -29.07 -6.30
CA ARG A 420 20.90 -30.25 -6.99
C ARG A 420 21.36 -29.89 -8.40
N LEU A 421 22.48 -30.45 -8.85
CA LEU A 421 23.03 -30.28 -10.21
C LEU A 421 22.00 -30.52 -11.33
N SER A 422 21.03 -31.41 -11.12
CA SER A 422 19.93 -31.68 -12.06
C SER A 422 19.06 -30.44 -12.33
N SER A 423 18.84 -29.59 -11.32
CA SER A 423 18.09 -28.34 -11.47
C SER A 423 18.85 -27.26 -12.26
N TYR A 424 20.19 -27.34 -12.30
CA TYR A 424 21.01 -26.52 -13.19
C TYR A 424 20.99 -27.02 -14.64
N LEU A 425 20.87 -28.34 -14.86
CA LEU A 425 20.78 -28.92 -16.20
C LEU A 425 19.40 -28.71 -16.83
N GLU A 426 18.34 -28.66 -16.03
CA GLU A 426 16.97 -28.34 -16.45
C GLU A 426 16.73 -26.83 -16.65
N ARG A 427 17.79 -26.01 -16.77
CA ARG A 427 17.72 -24.54 -16.82
C ARG A 427 16.74 -24.07 -17.90
N ASN A 428 15.52 -23.72 -17.47
CA ASN A 428 14.68 -22.82 -18.22
C ASN A 428 15.32 -21.43 -18.09
N PRO A 429 15.70 -20.76 -19.19
CA PRO A 429 16.34 -19.44 -19.15
C PRO A 429 15.48 -18.35 -18.46
N GLY A 430 14.23 -18.62 -18.10
CA GLY A 430 13.36 -17.72 -17.33
C GLY A 430 13.33 -17.93 -15.81
N LEU A 431 14.04 -18.92 -15.24
CA LEU A 431 14.05 -19.16 -13.79
C LEU A 431 14.80 -18.06 -13.01
N ASP A 432 15.91 -17.55 -13.58
CA ASP A 432 16.70 -16.48 -12.97
C ASP A 432 15.93 -15.14 -13.01
N ASP A 433 15.19 -14.87 -14.09
CA ASP A 433 14.32 -13.68 -14.21
C ASP A 433 13.21 -13.67 -13.16
N ASN A 434 12.54 -14.80 -12.94
CA ASN A 434 11.46 -14.90 -11.95
C ASN A 434 11.98 -14.65 -10.52
N ASN A 435 13.24 -15.00 -10.26
CA ASN A 435 13.90 -14.74 -8.97
C ASN A 435 14.30 -13.26 -8.83
N LEU A 436 14.73 -12.60 -9.91
CA LEU A 436 15.01 -11.16 -9.89
C LEU A 436 13.72 -10.33 -9.72
N ASN A 437 12.66 -10.72 -10.42
CA ASN A 437 11.36 -10.06 -10.33
C ASN A 437 10.76 -10.20 -8.94
N SER A 438 10.91 -11.37 -8.29
CA SER A 438 10.42 -11.56 -6.92
C SER A 438 11.09 -10.62 -5.91
N ILE A 439 12.41 -10.38 -6.05
CA ILE A 439 13.15 -9.40 -5.24
C ILE A 439 12.62 -7.98 -5.48
N PHE A 440 12.37 -7.63 -6.74
CA PHE A 440 11.79 -6.33 -7.08
C PHE A 440 10.42 -6.14 -6.43
N TYR A 441 9.50 -7.11 -6.57
CA TYR A 441 8.16 -7.01 -5.98
C TYR A 441 8.20 -7.04 -4.44
N GLU A 442 9.14 -7.76 -3.83
CA GLU A 442 9.33 -7.72 -2.38
C GLU A 442 9.74 -6.32 -1.92
N HIS A 443 10.72 -5.71 -2.59
CA HIS A 443 11.16 -4.36 -2.25
C HIS A 443 10.07 -3.32 -2.50
N LEU A 444 9.36 -3.43 -3.63
CA LEU A 444 8.19 -2.60 -3.94
C LEU A 444 7.13 -2.71 -2.85
N THR A 445 6.85 -3.92 -2.38
CA THR A 445 5.87 -4.15 -1.30
C THR A 445 6.32 -3.46 -0.01
N ARG A 446 7.61 -3.51 0.34
CA ARG A 446 8.16 -2.82 1.52
C ARG A 446 8.07 -1.29 1.38
N SER A 447 8.40 -0.74 0.21
CA SER A 447 8.26 0.69 -0.06
C SER A 447 6.80 1.16 0.06
N MET A 448 5.87 0.40 -0.50
CA MET A 448 4.44 0.68 -0.39
C MET A 448 3.92 0.58 1.05
N GLN A 449 4.47 -0.30 1.89
CA GLN A 449 4.10 -0.37 3.31
C GLN A 449 4.45 0.93 4.05
N GLU A 450 5.50 1.64 3.63
CA GLU A 450 5.92 2.90 4.24
C GLU A 450 5.14 4.12 3.70
N SER A 451 4.84 4.17 2.39
CA SER A 451 4.24 5.36 1.76
C SER A 451 2.72 5.30 1.51
N LEU A 452 2.16 4.12 1.20
CA LEU A 452 0.84 3.99 0.55
C LEU A 452 -0.29 4.62 1.37
N CYS A 453 -0.30 4.41 2.69
CA CYS A 453 -1.36 4.96 3.54
C CYS A 453 -1.36 6.50 3.53
N GLY A 454 -0.19 7.13 3.44
CA GLY A 454 -0.05 8.57 3.31
C GLY A 454 -0.53 9.07 1.94
N ASP A 455 -0.11 8.40 0.88
CA ASP A 455 -0.48 8.74 -0.50
C ASP A 455 -2.00 8.64 -0.74
N LEU A 456 -2.65 7.63 -0.15
CA LEU A 456 -4.10 7.48 -0.17
C LEU A 456 -4.81 8.58 0.65
N ALA A 457 -4.25 9.00 1.79
CA ALA A 457 -4.79 10.09 2.58
C ALA A 457 -4.69 11.45 1.85
N LEU A 458 -3.62 11.66 1.08
CA LEU A 458 -3.45 12.82 0.21
C LEU A 458 -4.31 12.76 -1.06
N GLY A 459 -4.97 11.62 -1.33
CA GLY A 459 -5.83 11.42 -2.50
C GLY A 459 -5.06 11.28 -3.81
N ARG A 460 -3.81 10.78 -3.77
CA ARG A 460 -2.97 10.61 -4.98
C ARG A 460 -3.55 9.60 -5.97
N TRP A 461 -4.23 8.57 -5.45
CA TRP A 461 -4.92 7.54 -6.25
C TRP A 461 -6.41 7.86 -6.50
N GLY A 462 -6.84 9.10 -6.23
CA GLY A 462 -8.24 9.50 -6.28
C GLY A 462 -9.08 8.90 -5.15
N THR A 463 -10.36 8.62 -5.44
CA THR A 463 -11.31 8.07 -4.46
C THR A 463 -11.20 6.55 -4.39
N VAL A 464 -10.42 6.04 -3.44
CA VAL A 464 -10.17 4.60 -3.26
C VAL A 464 -11.16 3.99 -2.27
N ASN A 465 -11.72 2.82 -2.63
CA ASN A 465 -12.63 2.03 -1.82
C ASN A 465 -12.04 0.65 -1.47
N GLN A 466 -12.69 -0.02 -0.51
CA GLN A 466 -12.38 -1.41 -0.16
C GLN A 466 -12.71 -2.35 -1.33
N GLY A 467 -11.74 -3.13 -1.78
CA GLY A 467 -11.87 -4.06 -2.91
C GLY A 467 -11.44 -3.50 -4.27
N ASP A 468 -10.94 -2.26 -4.32
CA ASP A 468 -10.45 -1.66 -5.57
C ASP A 468 -9.08 -2.25 -5.96
N CYS A 469 -8.88 -2.44 -7.26
CA CYS A 469 -7.67 -2.99 -7.86
C CYS A 469 -6.99 -1.91 -8.73
N PHE A 470 -5.67 -1.78 -8.58
CA PHE A 470 -4.83 -0.88 -9.36
C PHE A 470 -3.75 -1.70 -10.07
N VAL A 471 -3.45 -1.34 -11.31
CA VAL A 471 -2.31 -1.88 -12.05
C VAL A 471 -1.24 -0.80 -12.07
N LEU A 472 -0.10 -1.10 -11.49
CA LEU A 472 1.12 -0.32 -11.62
C LEU A 472 1.88 -0.90 -12.80
N ALA A 473 2.00 -0.10 -13.86
CA ALA A 473 2.74 -0.46 -15.06
C ALA A 473 4.05 0.32 -15.12
N SER A 474 5.13 -0.41 -15.36
CA SER A 474 6.45 0.09 -15.77
C SER A 474 6.79 -0.59 -17.10
N ASP A 475 7.74 -0.04 -17.85
CA ASP A 475 8.11 -0.53 -19.19
C ASP A 475 8.37 -2.05 -19.27
N TYR A 476 8.90 -2.65 -18.19
CA TYR A 476 9.23 -4.09 -18.14
C TYR A 476 8.46 -4.89 -17.08
N LEU A 477 7.94 -4.24 -16.05
CA LEU A 477 7.36 -4.89 -14.87
C LEU A 477 5.97 -4.33 -14.59
N ASN A 478 5.02 -5.23 -14.37
CA ASN A 478 3.65 -4.88 -14.08
C ASN A 478 3.25 -5.51 -12.75
N CYS A 479 2.52 -4.76 -11.93
CA CYS A 479 2.11 -5.18 -10.60
C CYS A 479 0.63 -4.87 -10.39
N LEU A 480 -0.13 -5.85 -9.94
CA LEU A 480 -1.49 -5.65 -9.46
C LEU A 480 -1.47 -5.38 -7.95
N VAL A 481 -1.96 -4.21 -7.57
CA VAL A 481 -2.19 -3.82 -6.17
C VAL A 481 -3.68 -3.91 -5.87
N HIS A 482 -4.06 -4.68 -4.87
CA HIS A 482 -5.44 -4.83 -4.44
C HIS A 482 -5.62 -4.33 -3.01
N ILE A 483 -6.56 -3.39 -2.80
CA ILE A 483 -6.89 -2.84 -1.49
C ILE A 483 -7.91 -3.75 -0.79
N ILE A 484 -7.47 -4.51 0.21
CA ILE A 484 -8.31 -5.47 0.93
C ILE A 484 -9.16 -4.77 1.99
N GLU A 485 -8.51 -4.02 2.88
CA GLU A 485 -9.17 -3.31 3.98
C GLU A 485 -8.72 -1.86 3.98
N LEU A 486 -9.68 -0.94 4.07
CA LEU A 486 -9.46 0.49 4.18
C LEU A 486 -10.23 0.99 5.40
N GLY A 487 -9.50 1.46 6.40
CA GLY A 487 -10.03 2.03 7.63
C GLY A 487 -9.51 3.44 7.86
N ASN A 488 -9.84 4.01 9.02
CA ASN A 488 -9.39 5.36 9.38
C ASN A 488 -7.88 5.38 9.69
N GLY A 489 -7.04 5.65 8.69
CA GLY A 489 -5.58 5.59 8.81
C GLY A 489 -5.06 4.15 8.94
N LEU A 490 -5.74 3.20 8.31
CA LEU A 490 -5.28 1.82 8.15
C LEU A 490 -5.55 1.40 6.71
N VAL A 491 -4.57 0.80 6.06
CA VAL A 491 -4.74 0.20 4.73
C VAL A 491 -4.05 -1.15 4.75
N SER A 492 -4.80 -2.20 4.41
CA SER A 492 -4.28 -3.53 4.15
C SER A 492 -4.41 -3.80 2.66
N PHE A 493 -3.30 -4.12 2.02
CA PHE A 493 -3.23 -4.34 0.58
C PHE A 493 -2.50 -5.63 0.25
N GLN A 494 -2.68 -6.10 -0.98
CA GLN A 494 -1.99 -7.26 -1.54
C GLN A 494 -1.35 -6.86 -2.86
N VAL A 495 -0.07 -7.21 -3.02
CA VAL A 495 0.70 -7.00 -4.25
C VAL A 495 0.84 -8.33 -4.97
N ARG A 496 0.67 -8.33 -6.30
CA ARG A 496 0.93 -9.48 -7.17
C ARG A 496 1.71 -9.03 -8.39
N GLY A 497 2.85 -9.66 -8.64
CA GLY A 497 3.55 -9.51 -9.90
C GLY A 497 2.71 -10.04 -11.06
N LEU A 498 2.58 -9.25 -12.11
CA LEU A 498 1.97 -9.62 -13.37
C LEU A 498 3.08 -9.72 -14.41
N GLU A 499 3.59 -10.93 -14.61
CA GLU A 499 4.58 -11.18 -15.65
C GLU A 499 3.87 -11.47 -16.97
N PHE A 500 3.86 -10.47 -17.84
CA PHE A 500 3.23 -10.56 -19.14
C PHE A 500 4.11 -11.30 -20.16
N ARG A 501 4.36 -12.61 -19.97
CA ARG A 501 5.20 -13.40 -20.89
C ARG A 501 4.40 -14.26 -21.88
N GLY A 502 4.57 -13.94 -23.16
CA GLY A 502 4.64 -14.95 -24.23
C GLY A 502 3.38 -15.26 -25.03
N THR A 503 2.25 -14.59 -24.80
CA THR A 503 1.08 -14.75 -25.69
C THR A 503 0.67 -13.43 -26.35
N TYR A 504 0.20 -13.51 -27.60
CA TYR A 504 -0.26 -12.35 -28.36
C TYR A 504 -1.41 -11.61 -27.65
N CYS A 505 -2.32 -12.34 -26.99
CA CYS A 505 -3.39 -11.74 -26.19
C CYS A 505 -2.84 -10.85 -25.08
N GLN A 506 -1.78 -11.31 -24.42
CA GLN A 506 -1.16 -10.65 -23.28
C GLN A 506 -0.37 -9.40 -23.69
N GLN A 507 0.37 -9.47 -24.81
CA GLN A 507 1.03 -8.29 -25.38
C GLN A 507 0.02 -7.22 -25.80
N ARG A 508 -1.11 -7.64 -26.37
CA ARG A 508 -2.16 -6.71 -26.78
C ARG A 508 -2.90 -6.09 -25.59
N GLU A 509 -3.05 -6.80 -24.48
CA GLU A 509 -3.55 -6.23 -23.23
C GLU A 509 -2.61 -5.17 -22.65
N VAL A 510 -1.30 -5.45 -22.64
CA VAL A 510 -0.29 -4.47 -22.17
C VAL A 510 -0.26 -3.24 -23.08
N ALA A 511 -0.28 -3.43 -24.41
CA ALA A 511 -0.34 -2.34 -25.37
C ALA A 511 -1.60 -1.48 -25.17
N ALA A 512 -2.77 -2.10 -24.97
CA ALA A 512 -4.01 -1.38 -24.72
C ALA A 512 -4.03 -0.58 -23.40
N ILE A 513 -3.24 -0.99 -22.40
CA ILE A 513 -3.07 -0.24 -21.13
C ILE A 513 -2.06 0.91 -21.29
N SER A 514 -1.05 0.73 -22.16
CA SER A 514 0.08 1.66 -22.32
C SER A 514 -0.14 2.69 -23.43
N GLU A 515 -1.08 2.46 -24.34
CA GLU A 515 -1.39 3.34 -25.47
C GLU A 515 -2.01 4.66 -24.98
N GLY A 516 -1.39 5.78 -25.40
CA GLY A 516 -1.83 7.12 -25.05
C GLY A 516 -3.11 7.51 -25.76
N VAL A 517 -4.06 8.08 -25.01
CA VAL A 517 -5.39 8.49 -25.51
C VAL A 517 -5.33 9.75 -26.37
N GLU A 518 -4.22 10.49 -26.30
CA GLU A 518 -4.06 11.81 -26.92
C GLU A 518 -3.81 11.75 -28.44
N GLU A 519 -3.50 10.56 -28.99
CA GLU A 519 -3.14 10.40 -30.41
C GLU A 519 -4.36 10.24 -31.35
N ASP A 520 -5.58 10.07 -30.81
CA ASP A 520 -6.80 9.88 -31.61
C ASP A 520 -7.46 11.21 -31.99
N VAL A 521 -7.33 11.59 -33.27
CA VAL A 521 -7.85 12.86 -33.85
C VAL A 521 -9.27 12.69 -34.44
N GLY A 522 -9.83 11.48 -34.41
CA GLY A 522 -11.05 11.13 -35.13
C GLY A 522 -12.38 11.51 -34.46
N CYS A 523 -13.44 11.52 -35.26
CA CYS A 523 -14.84 11.36 -34.86
C CYS A 523 -15.53 10.44 -35.88
N CYS A 524 -15.63 9.15 -35.55
CA CYS A 524 -16.16 8.13 -36.46
C CYS A 524 -15.41 8.07 -37.81
N CYS A 525 -16.01 8.61 -38.87
CA CYS A 525 -15.48 8.60 -40.25
C CYS A 525 -14.91 9.96 -40.70
N CYS A 526 -14.81 10.93 -39.79
CA CYS A 526 -14.35 12.28 -40.07
C CYS A 526 -13.23 12.66 -39.08
N GLU A 527 -12.31 13.50 -39.51
CA GLU A 527 -11.27 14.09 -38.66
C GLU A 527 -11.61 15.58 -38.42
N PRO A 528 -12.62 15.89 -37.59
CA PRO A 528 -13.02 17.27 -37.35
C PRO A 528 -11.97 18.08 -36.58
N GLY A 529 -10.89 17.44 -36.11
CA GLY A 529 -9.96 18.02 -35.15
C GLY A 529 -10.59 18.20 -33.77
N HIS A 530 -9.81 18.69 -32.81
CA HIS A 530 -10.27 18.99 -31.46
C HIS A 530 -9.69 20.33 -30.98
N TRP A 531 -10.32 20.92 -29.97
CA TRP A 531 -9.81 22.13 -29.31
C TRP A 531 -8.52 21.82 -28.55
N PRO A 532 -7.59 22.80 -28.40
CA PRO A 532 -6.38 22.59 -27.62
C PRO A 532 -6.74 22.18 -26.19
N HIS A 533 -6.06 21.17 -25.66
CA HIS A 533 -6.28 20.56 -24.33
C HIS A 533 -7.62 19.82 -24.13
N MET A 534 -8.42 19.63 -25.17
CA MET A 534 -9.60 18.75 -25.15
C MET A 534 -9.34 17.46 -25.91
N LEU A 535 -9.91 16.36 -25.45
CA LEU A 535 -9.92 15.10 -26.20
C LEU A 535 -10.83 15.21 -27.43
N SER A 536 -10.53 14.42 -28.46
CA SER A 536 -11.47 14.21 -29.56
C SER A 536 -12.75 13.53 -29.08
N VAL A 537 -13.84 13.67 -29.83
CA VAL A 537 -15.12 13.05 -29.48
C VAL A 537 -15.01 11.53 -29.49
N ASN A 538 -14.22 10.96 -30.41
CA ASN A 538 -13.99 9.52 -30.45
C ASN A 538 -13.19 9.04 -29.24
N ALA A 539 -12.11 9.73 -28.87
CA ALA A 539 -11.32 9.41 -27.69
C ALA A 539 -12.18 9.48 -26.42
N ALA A 540 -12.94 10.57 -26.23
CA ALA A 540 -13.81 10.74 -25.07
C ALA A 540 -14.92 9.66 -24.99
N PHE A 541 -15.46 9.24 -26.13
CA PHE A 541 -16.44 8.16 -26.19
C PHE A 541 -15.82 6.78 -25.91
N SER A 542 -14.65 6.50 -26.51
CA SER A 542 -13.91 5.25 -26.33
C SER A 542 -13.52 5.04 -24.86
N GLN A 543 -13.02 6.10 -24.19
CA GLN A 543 -12.64 6.05 -22.77
C GLN A 543 -13.79 5.67 -21.83
N ARG A 544 -15.03 6.06 -22.14
CA ARG A 544 -16.21 5.66 -21.35
C ARG A 544 -16.54 4.19 -21.46
N TRP A 545 -15.98 3.51 -22.46
CA TRP A 545 -16.22 2.12 -22.78
C TRP A 545 -15.02 1.21 -22.51
N LEU A 546 -14.00 1.72 -21.80
CA LEU A 546 -12.90 0.91 -21.29
C LEU A 546 -13.22 0.36 -19.90
N ALA A 547 -12.72 -0.84 -19.61
CA ALA A 547 -12.83 -1.46 -18.29
C ALA A 547 -11.80 -0.89 -17.29
N TRP A 548 -10.70 -0.33 -17.81
CA TRP A 548 -9.62 0.28 -17.04
C TRP A 548 -9.57 1.77 -17.31
N GLU A 549 -9.36 2.55 -16.25
CA GLU A 549 -9.17 4.00 -16.32
C GLU A 549 -7.77 4.33 -15.81
N VAL A 550 -7.06 5.22 -16.51
CA VAL A 550 -5.75 5.71 -16.05
C VAL A 550 -5.96 6.64 -14.86
N SER A 551 -5.60 6.18 -13.66
CA SER A 551 -5.70 6.96 -12.43
C SER A 551 -4.61 8.05 -12.36
N SER A 552 -3.36 7.69 -12.66
CA SER A 552 -2.20 8.58 -12.67
C SER A 552 -1.18 8.05 -13.67
N THR A 553 -0.51 8.96 -14.39
CA THR A 553 0.57 8.62 -15.33
C THR A 553 1.91 8.40 -14.65
N LYS A 554 2.16 9.06 -13.50
CA LYS A 554 3.43 9.00 -12.78
C LYS A 554 3.17 8.83 -11.30
N TYR A 555 3.50 7.65 -10.80
CA TYR A 555 3.50 7.34 -9.38
C TYR A 555 4.93 7.02 -8.94
N ILE A 556 5.48 7.83 -8.04
CA ILE A 556 6.88 7.75 -7.62
C ILE A 556 6.94 6.91 -6.35
N LEU A 557 7.70 5.83 -6.42
CA LEU A 557 8.02 4.97 -5.28
C LEU A 557 9.54 4.87 -5.17
N GLU A 558 10.01 4.68 -3.94
CA GLU A 558 11.41 4.30 -3.72
C GLU A 558 11.60 2.87 -4.20
N GLY A 559 12.51 2.68 -5.15
CA GLY A 559 12.77 1.38 -5.76
C GLY A 559 14.11 1.35 -6.48
N TYR A 560 14.44 0.18 -7.03
CA TYR A 560 15.62 0.01 -7.86
C TYR A 560 15.42 0.67 -9.21
N SER A 561 16.37 1.52 -9.61
CA SER A 561 16.50 1.91 -11.01
C SER A 561 17.07 0.73 -11.77
N ILE A 562 16.24 0.12 -12.62
CA ILE A 562 16.69 -0.89 -13.58
C ILE A 562 17.09 -0.12 -14.83
N SER A 563 18.37 -0.19 -15.19
CA SER A 563 18.85 0.39 -16.43
C SER A 563 18.65 -0.58 -17.59
N ASP A 564 18.05 -0.11 -18.68
CA ASP A 564 17.85 -0.90 -19.90
C ASP A 564 19.16 -1.23 -20.62
N ASN A 565 20.19 -0.44 -20.34
CA ASN A 565 21.51 -0.64 -20.91
C ASN A 565 22.15 -1.90 -20.31
N SER A 566 22.51 -2.84 -21.19
CA SER A 566 23.22 -4.04 -20.76
C SER A 566 24.54 -3.67 -20.08
N ALA A 567 24.87 -4.34 -18.97
CA ALA A 567 26.13 -4.12 -18.26
C ALA A 567 27.34 -4.39 -19.18
N ILE A 568 27.19 -5.28 -20.16
CA ILE A 568 28.19 -5.56 -21.21
C ILE A 568 28.45 -4.31 -22.04
N SER A 569 27.39 -3.64 -22.54
CA SER A 569 27.51 -2.42 -23.33
C SER A 569 28.13 -1.27 -22.53
N ILE A 570 27.74 -1.11 -21.26
CA ILE A 570 28.26 -0.06 -20.39
C ILE A 570 29.75 -0.27 -20.10
N LEU A 571 30.13 -1.48 -19.67
CA LEU A 571 31.49 -1.79 -19.24
C LEU A 571 32.41 -2.21 -20.39
N GLN A 572 31.95 -2.14 -21.64
CA GLN A 572 32.81 -2.33 -22.80
C GLN A 572 33.92 -1.27 -22.86
N VAL A 573 33.59 -0.03 -22.50
CA VAL A 573 34.53 1.08 -22.46
C VAL A 573 35.53 0.90 -21.31
N PHE A 574 36.82 0.92 -21.63
CA PHE A 574 37.89 0.73 -20.63
C PHE A 574 37.87 1.82 -19.54
N ASP A 575 37.53 3.07 -19.89
CA ASP A 575 37.44 4.17 -18.93
C ASP A 575 36.40 3.90 -17.82
N LEU A 576 35.25 3.31 -18.17
CA LEU A 576 34.21 2.98 -17.18
C LEU A 576 34.62 1.80 -16.30
N ARG A 577 35.31 0.79 -16.85
CA ARG A 577 35.91 -0.28 -16.04
C ARG A 577 36.96 0.27 -15.08
N LYS A 578 37.80 1.19 -15.55
CA LYS A 578 38.81 1.87 -14.75
C LYS A 578 38.21 2.64 -13.58
N VAL A 579 37.13 3.40 -13.83
CA VAL A 579 36.37 4.08 -12.77
C VAL A 579 35.77 3.08 -11.78
N LEU A 580 35.20 1.96 -12.25
CA LEU A 580 34.62 0.93 -11.38
C LEU A 580 35.68 0.28 -10.47
N ILE A 581 36.84 -0.11 -11.01
CA ILE A 581 37.95 -0.64 -10.22
C ILE A 581 38.45 0.42 -9.23
N SER A 582 38.56 1.69 -9.65
CA SER A 582 38.96 2.75 -8.71
C SER A 582 37.99 2.87 -7.53
N TYR A 583 36.67 2.82 -7.77
CA TYR A 583 35.69 2.86 -6.68
C TYR A 583 35.73 1.61 -5.82
N TYR A 584 35.98 0.45 -6.41
CA TYR A 584 36.16 -0.80 -5.68
C TYR A 584 37.36 -0.70 -4.71
N VAL A 585 38.52 -0.24 -5.19
CA VAL A 585 39.73 -0.02 -4.37
C VAL A 585 39.47 1.00 -3.26
N LYS A 586 38.83 2.13 -3.60
CA LYS A 586 38.45 3.16 -2.62
C LYS A 586 37.50 2.61 -1.54
N SER A 587 36.60 1.69 -1.91
CA SER A 587 35.69 1.02 -1.00
C SER A 587 36.42 0.08 -0.04
N ILE A 588 37.36 -0.74 -0.54
CA ILE A 588 38.22 -1.58 0.30
C ILE A 588 38.96 -0.70 1.31
N ILE A 589 39.63 0.35 0.85
CA ILE A 589 40.36 1.29 1.72
C ILE A 589 39.44 1.87 2.80
N PHE A 590 38.24 2.31 2.43
CA PHE A 590 37.27 2.89 3.35
C PHE A 590 36.82 1.88 4.43
N TYR A 591 36.44 0.66 4.05
CA TYR A 591 35.99 -0.35 5.00
C TYR A 591 37.12 -0.92 5.85
N THR A 592 38.32 -1.13 5.28
CA THR A 592 39.50 -1.57 6.05
C THR A 592 39.89 -0.53 7.11
N LEU A 593 39.92 0.76 6.76
CA LEU A 593 40.26 1.83 7.71
C LEU A 593 39.19 2.03 8.79
N ARG A 594 37.91 1.82 8.48
CA ARG A 594 36.81 1.96 9.43
C ARG A 594 36.59 0.74 10.31
N SER A 595 37.21 -0.41 9.98
CA SER A 595 37.07 -1.63 10.76
C SER A 595 37.62 -1.44 12.19
N PRO A 596 36.86 -1.79 13.24
CA PRO A 596 37.35 -1.72 14.62
C PRO A 596 38.49 -2.71 14.90
N LYS A 597 38.62 -3.76 14.07
CA LYS A 597 39.66 -4.80 14.20
C LYS A 597 40.99 -4.43 13.55
N LEU A 598 41.10 -3.25 12.93
CA LEU A 598 42.32 -2.87 12.21
C LEU A 598 43.55 -2.77 13.14
N GLU A 599 43.38 -2.29 14.38
CA GLU A 599 44.47 -2.25 15.36
C GLU A 599 44.90 -3.66 15.76
N GLU A 600 43.95 -4.56 16.01
CA GLU A 600 44.20 -5.98 16.29
C GLU A 600 44.94 -6.67 15.13
N TRP A 601 44.58 -6.37 13.88
CA TRP A 601 45.26 -6.89 12.69
C TRP A 601 46.68 -6.37 12.53
N LEU A 602 46.90 -5.09 12.83
CA LEU A 602 48.23 -4.47 12.75
C LEU A 602 49.15 -4.92 13.89
N GLU A 603 48.60 -5.37 15.02
CA GLU A 603 49.36 -5.96 16.13
C GLU A 603 49.68 -7.44 15.91
N ASN A 604 48.95 -8.13 15.03
CA ASN A 604 49.17 -9.54 14.76
C ASN A 604 50.53 -9.79 14.06
N PRO A 605 51.42 -10.63 14.65
CA PRO A 605 52.74 -10.87 14.10
C PRO A 605 52.72 -11.51 12.69
N THR A 606 51.73 -12.35 12.38
CA THR A 606 51.65 -13.02 11.06
C THR A 606 51.35 -12.03 9.94
N ILE A 607 50.44 -11.09 10.20
CA ILE A 607 50.06 -10.03 9.25
C ILE A 607 51.20 -9.02 9.13
N CYS A 608 51.84 -8.64 10.24
CA CYS A 608 53.02 -7.78 10.22
C CYS A 608 54.17 -8.36 9.39
N GLU A 609 54.41 -9.67 9.50
CA GLU A 609 55.42 -10.38 8.70
C GLU A 609 55.06 -10.36 7.20
N ALA A 610 53.80 -10.64 6.84
CA ALA A 610 53.31 -10.57 5.47
C ALA A 610 53.39 -9.15 4.87
N LEU A 611 53.15 -8.11 5.68
CA LEU A 611 53.22 -6.70 5.27
C LEU A 611 54.64 -6.13 5.23
N SER A 612 55.59 -6.75 5.92
CA SER A 612 56.98 -6.26 6.01
C SER A 612 57.67 -6.17 4.65
N SER A 613 57.45 -7.16 3.78
CA SER A 613 57.96 -7.21 2.40
C SER A 613 57.39 -6.10 1.50
N LYS A 614 56.18 -5.63 1.81
CA LYS A 614 55.45 -4.60 1.05
C LYS A 614 55.78 -3.18 1.52
N ALA A 615 56.43 -3.05 2.68
CA ALA A 615 56.90 -1.78 3.21
C ALA A 615 58.19 -1.28 2.54
N ASP A 616 58.84 -2.09 1.69
CA ASP A 616 60.04 -1.68 0.97
C ASP A 616 59.73 -0.67 -0.14
N LYS A 617 60.61 0.35 -0.28
CA LYS A 617 60.47 1.40 -1.31
C LYS A 617 60.61 0.88 -2.74
N ASN A 618 61.29 -0.26 -2.91
CA ASN A 618 61.50 -0.93 -4.19
C ASN A 618 60.52 -2.08 -4.40
N PHE A 619 59.46 -2.18 -3.59
CA PHE A 619 58.44 -3.20 -3.78
C PHE A 619 57.70 -2.96 -5.10
N ILE A 620 57.65 -4.02 -5.91
CA ILE A 620 57.00 -4.04 -7.21
C ILE A 620 56.10 -5.28 -7.22
N ASP A 621 54.82 -5.07 -7.49
CA ASP A 621 53.85 -6.14 -7.66
C ASP A 621 53.68 -6.42 -9.16
N LEU A 622 54.17 -7.58 -9.60
CA LEU A 622 54.20 -8.03 -11.00
C LEU A 622 53.08 -9.03 -11.32
N ASP A 623 52.00 -9.01 -10.56
CA ASP A 623 50.88 -9.93 -10.79
C ASP A 623 50.31 -9.75 -12.21
N PRO A 624 50.14 -10.83 -13.00
CA PRO A 624 49.55 -10.78 -14.34
C PRO A 624 48.11 -10.24 -14.38
N LEU A 625 47.47 -10.10 -13.22
CA LEU A 625 46.15 -9.48 -13.08
C LEU A 625 46.12 -7.98 -13.37
N PHE A 626 47.23 -7.27 -13.19
CA PHE A 626 47.26 -5.82 -13.37
C PHE A 626 47.27 -5.43 -14.83
N ASN A 627 46.39 -4.50 -15.19
CA ASN A 627 46.17 -4.11 -16.58
C ASN A 627 46.29 -2.59 -16.74
N VAL A 628 47.14 -2.18 -17.68
CA VAL A 628 47.34 -0.79 -18.12
C VAL A 628 46.02 -0.05 -18.41
N ASN A 629 45.05 -0.75 -19.00
CA ASN A 629 43.81 -0.13 -19.46
C ASN A 629 42.78 0.06 -18.34
N ILE A 630 42.96 -0.60 -17.19
CA ILE A 630 41.94 -0.66 -16.13
C ILE A 630 42.47 -0.14 -14.79
N ASP A 631 43.76 -0.29 -14.50
CA ASP A 631 44.38 0.17 -13.26
C ASP A 631 44.94 1.59 -13.40
N GLU A 632 44.48 2.53 -12.57
CA GLU A 632 44.96 3.93 -12.62
C GLU A 632 46.41 4.12 -12.15
N ASP A 633 46.88 3.22 -11.29
CA ASP A 633 48.18 3.26 -10.63
C ASP A 633 49.20 2.30 -11.25
N TYR A 634 48.91 1.79 -12.45
CA TYR A 634 49.84 0.95 -13.22
C TYR A 634 51.08 1.76 -13.64
N ASP A 635 52.27 1.30 -13.28
CA ASP A 635 53.52 1.92 -13.71
C ASP A 635 54.04 1.25 -15.00
N PHE A 636 53.97 1.99 -16.09
CA PHE A 636 54.47 1.57 -17.41
C PHE A 636 55.95 1.17 -17.42
N ARG A 637 56.77 1.75 -16.55
CA ARG A 637 58.23 1.54 -16.56
C ARG A 637 58.63 0.18 -15.99
N VAL A 638 57.82 -0.33 -15.08
CA VAL A 638 58.12 -1.55 -14.31
C VAL A 638 57.15 -2.69 -14.68
N SER A 639 56.16 -2.40 -15.52
CA SER A 639 55.13 -3.35 -15.95
C SER A 639 54.38 -3.99 -14.77
N GLY A 640 54.08 -3.17 -13.76
CA GLY A 640 53.41 -3.59 -12.53
C GLY A 640 52.99 -2.40 -11.68
N ILE A 641 52.57 -2.69 -10.44
CA ILE A 641 52.17 -1.64 -9.49
C ILE A 641 53.30 -1.41 -8.49
N THR A 642 53.66 -0.14 -8.29
CA THR A 642 54.62 0.25 -7.28
C THR A 642 53.89 0.89 -6.10
N ARG A 643 54.48 0.83 -4.91
CA ARG A 643 53.95 1.57 -3.76
C ARG A 643 53.83 3.07 -4.04
N MET A 644 54.77 3.63 -4.80
CA MET A 644 54.77 5.05 -5.14
C MET A 644 53.62 5.44 -6.06
N SER A 645 53.29 4.61 -7.07
CA SER A 645 52.15 4.86 -7.95
C SER A 645 50.83 4.69 -7.22
N PHE A 646 50.71 3.68 -6.35
CA PHE A 646 49.53 3.48 -5.50
C PHE A 646 49.28 4.66 -4.57
N CYS A 647 50.30 5.10 -3.82
CA CYS A 647 50.18 6.26 -2.95
C CYS A 647 49.91 7.53 -3.75
N TYR A 648 50.49 7.71 -4.94
CA TYR A 648 50.21 8.89 -5.76
C TYR A 648 48.71 9.01 -6.12
N VAL A 649 48.04 7.89 -6.41
CA VAL A 649 46.62 7.89 -6.81
C VAL A 649 45.67 7.93 -5.60
N TYR A 650 45.95 7.19 -4.54
CA TYR A 650 44.98 6.97 -3.45
C TYR A 650 45.30 7.71 -2.14
N TYR A 651 46.44 8.41 -2.02
CA TYR A 651 46.84 9.04 -0.76
C TYR A 651 45.82 10.03 -0.20
N ASP A 652 45.25 10.90 -1.05
CA ASP A 652 44.27 11.89 -0.59
C ASP A 652 43.01 11.22 0.00
N TRP A 653 42.58 10.10 -0.60
CA TRP A 653 41.45 9.30 -0.09
C TRP A 653 41.80 8.58 1.21
N ILE A 654 42.99 7.99 1.30
CA ILE A 654 43.48 7.34 2.53
C ILE A 654 43.55 8.35 3.68
N ALA A 655 44.09 9.54 3.41
CA ALA A 655 44.22 10.62 4.38
C ALA A 655 42.83 11.10 4.86
N TYR A 656 41.87 11.24 3.95
CA TYR A 656 40.49 11.58 4.29
C TYR A 656 39.82 10.51 5.16
N CYS A 657 39.91 9.23 4.78
CA CYS A 657 39.33 8.11 5.54
C CYS A 657 39.95 7.98 6.94
N ALA A 658 41.27 8.17 7.06
CA ALA A 658 41.96 8.14 8.35
C ALA A 658 41.52 9.26 9.31
N GLN A 659 41.15 10.44 8.78
CA GLN A 659 40.61 11.55 9.58
C GLN A 659 39.19 11.30 10.10
N MET A 660 38.40 10.47 9.41
CA MET A 660 37.02 10.14 9.80
C MET A 660 36.92 8.99 10.81
N ARG A 661 38.04 8.42 11.26
CA ARG A 661 38.07 7.34 12.25
C ARG A 661 38.09 7.91 13.67
N ASP A 662 37.28 7.34 14.57
CA ASP A 662 37.29 7.63 16.01
C ASP A 662 37.82 6.41 16.80
N PRO A 663 38.91 6.54 17.59
CA PRO A 663 39.80 7.69 17.69
C PRO A 663 40.66 7.85 16.42
N PRO A 664 41.10 9.08 16.08
CA PRO A 664 41.95 9.31 14.92
C PRO A 664 43.28 8.59 15.12
N THR A 665 43.58 7.62 14.24
CA THR A 665 44.87 6.90 14.27
C THR A 665 46.01 7.89 14.13
N LEU A 666 46.87 7.97 15.14
CA LEU A 666 48.01 8.89 15.20
C LEU A 666 49.19 8.35 14.34
N SER A 667 49.11 8.49 13.02
CA SER A 667 50.29 8.54 12.15
C SER A 667 49.94 9.16 10.79
N HIS A 668 50.03 10.50 10.73
CA HIS A 668 50.17 11.21 9.46
C HIS A 668 51.53 10.85 8.86
N GLY A 669 51.58 9.81 8.04
CA GLY A 669 52.81 9.39 7.40
C GLY A 669 52.54 8.68 6.09
N LYS A 670 53.46 8.84 5.14
CA LYS A 670 53.57 8.08 3.88
C LYS A 670 53.77 6.56 4.09
N GLU A 671 53.40 6.03 5.26
CA GLU A 671 53.67 4.69 5.78
C GLU A 671 52.39 3.92 6.12
N SER A 672 51.29 4.14 5.38
CA SER A 672 50.16 3.22 5.46
C SER A 672 50.59 1.83 4.96
N LYS A 673 50.71 0.86 5.86
CA LYS A 673 51.04 -0.54 5.59
C LYS A 673 49.89 -1.32 4.94
N ILE A 674 49.00 -0.67 4.19
CA ILE A 674 47.75 -1.30 3.72
C ILE A 674 47.82 -1.47 2.19
N PRO A 675 48.34 -2.61 1.69
CA PRO A 675 48.07 -3.04 0.33
C PRO A 675 46.60 -3.47 0.24
N ALA A 676 45.85 -2.91 -0.69
CA ALA A 676 44.44 -3.22 -0.88
C ALA A 676 44.27 -4.59 -1.57
N GLY A 677 43.31 -5.41 -1.10
CA GLY A 677 42.92 -6.74 -1.59
C GLY A 677 42.35 -6.78 -3.02
N ARG A 678 43.10 -6.23 -3.97
CA ARG A 678 42.73 -6.07 -5.38
C ARG A 678 42.70 -7.40 -6.13
N ARG A 679 43.48 -8.38 -5.70
CA ARG A 679 43.54 -9.71 -6.35
C ARG A 679 42.28 -10.54 -6.13
N ALA A 680 41.39 -10.14 -5.21
CA ALA A 680 40.08 -10.76 -5.04
C ALA A 680 39.23 -10.70 -6.32
N LEU A 681 39.29 -9.60 -7.08
CA LEU A 681 38.57 -9.45 -8.35
C LEU A 681 39.19 -10.32 -9.46
N GLY A 682 40.53 -10.43 -9.46
CA GLY A 682 41.29 -11.22 -10.43
C GLY A 682 41.09 -12.73 -10.28
N ALA A 683 41.09 -13.22 -9.03
CA ALA A 683 40.86 -14.63 -8.69
C ALA A 683 39.49 -15.14 -9.15
N ALA A 684 38.46 -14.29 -9.10
CA ALA A 684 37.11 -14.61 -9.56
C ALA A 684 36.96 -14.59 -11.10
N SER A 685 37.84 -13.88 -11.81
CA SER A 685 37.81 -13.70 -13.28
C SER A 685 38.73 -14.65 -14.06
N HIS A 686 39.31 -15.66 -13.40
CA HIS A 686 40.30 -16.58 -13.98
C HIS A 686 41.45 -15.86 -14.72
N ASN A 687 41.92 -14.71 -14.19
CA ASN A 687 43.02 -13.91 -14.74
C ASN A 687 42.80 -13.28 -16.14
N PHE A 688 41.56 -13.18 -16.63
CA PHE A 688 41.25 -12.59 -17.95
C PHE A 688 40.33 -11.35 -17.87
N LEU A 689 40.74 -10.31 -17.13
CA LEU A 689 39.98 -9.05 -17.00
C LEU A 689 39.90 -8.20 -18.29
N THR A 690 40.58 -8.63 -19.36
CA THR A 690 40.59 -7.94 -20.67
C THR A 690 39.26 -8.05 -21.39
N SER A 691 38.58 -9.19 -21.31
CA SER A 691 37.23 -9.36 -21.86
C SER A 691 36.19 -8.84 -20.88
N VAL A 692 35.16 -8.19 -21.41
CA VAL A 692 34.05 -7.65 -20.61
C VAL A 692 33.25 -8.77 -19.95
N GLU A 693 33.12 -9.91 -20.63
CA GLU A 693 32.39 -11.08 -20.13
C GLU A 693 33.07 -11.70 -18.90
N PHE A 694 34.39 -11.88 -18.93
CA PHE A 694 35.15 -12.39 -17.78
C PHE A 694 35.25 -11.36 -16.65
N PHE A 695 35.32 -10.07 -16.98
CA PHE A 695 35.24 -8.99 -16.00
C PHE A 695 33.91 -8.99 -15.25
N LEU A 696 32.80 -9.10 -15.98
CA LEU A 696 31.45 -9.17 -15.40
C LEU A 696 31.23 -10.46 -14.61
N TYR A 697 31.75 -11.58 -15.09
CA TYR A 697 31.71 -12.83 -14.35
C TYR A 697 32.45 -12.73 -13.00
N GLY A 698 33.66 -12.17 -13.01
CA GLY A 698 34.44 -11.93 -11.79
C GLY A 698 33.74 -10.98 -10.82
N LEU A 699 33.14 -9.90 -11.33
CA LEU A 699 32.35 -8.95 -10.53
C LEU A 699 31.11 -9.63 -9.92
N HIS A 700 30.39 -10.45 -10.68
CA HIS A 700 29.22 -11.17 -10.21
C HIS A 700 29.58 -12.20 -9.14
N ALA A 701 30.64 -12.98 -9.34
CA ALA A 701 31.14 -13.95 -8.36
C ALA A 701 31.61 -13.26 -7.06
N LEU A 702 32.27 -12.11 -7.17
CA LEU A 702 32.66 -11.29 -6.03
C LEU A 702 31.44 -10.85 -5.20
N PHE A 703 30.40 -10.31 -5.85
CA PHE A 703 29.18 -9.89 -5.14
C PHE A 703 28.39 -11.05 -4.57
N LYS A 704 28.50 -12.24 -5.17
CA LYS A 704 27.90 -13.46 -4.63
C LYS A 704 28.64 -14.00 -3.41
N GLY A 705 29.89 -13.56 -3.17
CA GLY A 705 30.78 -14.11 -2.15
C GLY A 705 31.48 -15.40 -2.59
N ASP A 706 31.29 -15.81 -3.85
CA ASP A 706 31.88 -17.03 -4.43
C ASP A 706 33.29 -16.74 -4.99
N PHE A 707 34.17 -16.18 -4.16
CA PHE A 707 35.57 -15.96 -4.53
C PHE A 707 36.50 -16.57 -3.51
N ARG A 708 37.53 -17.26 -3.99
CA ARG A 708 38.65 -17.69 -3.16
C ARG A 708 39.81 -16.76 -3.44
N ILE A 709 40.40 -16.24 -2.37
CA ILE A 709 41.65 -15.48 -2.49
C ILE A 709 42.74 -16.50 -2.81
N THR A 710 43.18 -16.53 -4.07
CA THR A 710 44.18 -17.48 -4.55
C THR A 710 45.61 -17.02 -4.28
N SER A 711 45.80 -15.76 -3.93
CA SER A 711 47.11 -15.17 -3.64
C SER A 711 47.35 -15.09 -2.14
N VAL A 712 48.41 -15.76 -1.68
CA VAL A 712 48.91 -15.72 -0.29
C VAL A 712 49.18 -14.28 0.17
N ASN A 713 49.46 -13.37 -0.78
CA ASN A 713 49.73 -11.97 -0.48
C ASN A 713 48.48 -11.20 -0.01
N ASP A 714 47.26 -11.64 -0.33
CA ASP A 714 46.01 -10.92 -0.02
C ASP A 714 45.06 -11.74 0.88
N GLU A 715 45.56 -12.83 1.49
CA GLU A 715 44.77 -13.73 2.34
C GLU A 715 44.44 -13.14 3.73
N TRP A 716 45.23 -12.18 4.19
CA TRP A 716 45.00 -11.40 5.42
C TRP A 716 43.91 -10.34 5.20
#